data_AF-A0A7C7D9Z6-F1
#
_entry.id   AF-A0A7C7D9Z6-F1
#
_cell.length_a   1.000
_cell.length_b   1.000
_cell.length_c   1.000
_cell.angle_alpha   90.00
_cell.angle_beta   90.00
_cell.angle_gamma   90.00
#
_symmetry.space_group_name_H-M   'P 1'
#
loop_
_entity.id
_entity.type
_entity.pdbx_description
1 polymer ?
#
loop_
_entity_poly.entity_id
_entity_poly.type
_entity_poly.pdbx_seq_one_letter_code
_entity_poly.pdbx_strand_id
1 'polypeptide(L)'
;MLAMIREGFGRDILVALVVTVLLGTALSSGVARAVDTYLGRQVTGVLGDLGEYDLILHVRQDAHDAASAEISKVLSSSYKGARVKEGPTVIGRANFFISLPDKLRTRAGIEGLARALGDVPGASGVTFIIEPRLSVSGIEPGAFSFLIGQVEKVPGVRFCFRDGGSIAVVLNSVADVRRVSDAVQRLLDRYQIVEVRLPIGQEVEDSAAAGQAFAQDLKAQAGAGATLARDITRRSGGSDLQDLTATLTEMKRFLEYYAARVTMTLASKAPLHPGDLVFLEAPPAGAPGESAASSSAAGADKGSGEHVGVVVQVKEISGGTSGSTATGIVVEGDTNTLGFKPVQELPAHASAAGPTTIVDRGDAYRTPALAAYVADATGQPQARIGTAYVTSESKRLAYMVDESVRLLHELETFREDAYQASLSALDILGMYDNTVGRLVSVQRALEKAEDALGASGGGTLGWQEAAAVEKAISDAIGAVDSLESALGKIGSFESRAKQVVSMLSSAGELLTEGTGTGDGELPPTVRDRVATLQAALDLAGVKAVERAKVIDDLVRRANPAAQELAKWKTALAGIAGRVSGIRALLATGHAGTVVSDMLDATNAVLAQLQDMDVTGMQEQIREVSKDLGAVRSIDTDAIIRELEYIKESLPNLKDDEVGRSIRLIDQYISGEVIPGDSLQLLVDRGVSLEAARNAAIKRFGPGVRVYVSPVGVIEPGVRSEVYRVLREARSTVAALVSILFVLLVLILDHAGVVSAIRELRRERAQRPSRRTAGRAREALARLFDAGAAYATLTGAAILVPVFVASGAQVPYLKLWHVALIGGALGYLVSIESGKISPAPSDEITAGIAMGLTYTQVMREIVVPSSRPGILTLLNRRKVMLKGMRR
;
A
#
# COMPACT_ATOMS: atom_id res chain seq x y z
N MET A 1 -38.79 -52.72 -53.73
CA MET A 1 -38.86 -51.24 -53.59
C MET A 1 -39.80 -50.59 -54.61
N LEU A 2 -39.45 -50.45 -55.89
CA LEU A 2 -40.31 -49.77 -56.89
C LEU A 2 -41.74 -50.35 -57.01
N ALA A 3 -41.89 -51.68 -56.96
CA ALA A 3 -43.21 -52.33 -56.96
C ALA A 3 -44.04 -51.98 -55.71
N MET A 4 -43.44 -52.04 -54.52
CA MET A 4 -44.11 -51.71 -53.24
C MET A 4 -44.51 -50.23 -53.16
N ILE A 5 -43.70 -49.34 -53.73
CA ILE A 5 -44.01 -47.90 -53.78
C ILE A 5 -45.20 -47.64 -54.72
N ARG A 6 -45.24 -48.32 -55.88
CA ARG A 6 -46.32 -48.18 -56.87
C ARG A 6 -47.65 -48.78 -56.39
N GLU A 7 -47.60 -49.79 -55.52
CA GLU A 7 -48.76 -50.47 -54.92
C GLU A 7 -49.31 -49.77 -53.65
N GLY A 8 -48.74 -48.62 -53.25
CA GLY A 8 -49.32 -47.75 -52.20
C GLY A 8 -48.66 -47.82 -50.82
N PHE A 9 -47.69 -48.72 -50.58
CA PHE A 9 -46.93 -48.75 -49.31
C PHE A 9 -46.04 -47.51 -49.13
N GLY A 10 -45.61 -46.87 -50.22
CA GLY A 10 -44.84 -45.63 -50.19
C GLY A 10 -45.58 -44.47 -49.49
N ARG A 11 -46.92 -44.42 -49.61
CA ARG A 11 -47.75 -43.43 -48.90
C ARG A 11 -47.76 -43.67 -47.40
N ASP A 12 -47.72 -44.93 -46.96
CA ASP A 12 -47.69 -45.26 -45.53
C ASP A 12 -46.34 -44.90 -44.90
N ILE A 13 -45.23 -45.17 -45.59
CA ILE A 13 -43.89 -44.73 -45.16
C ILE A 13 -43.81 -43.20 -45.11
N LEU A 14 -44.33 -42.50 -46.12
CA LEU A 14 -44.31 -41.04 -46.15
C LEU A 14 -45.11 -40.42 -45.00
N VAL A 15 -46.32 -40.94 -44.72
CA VAL A 15 -47.14 -40.48 -43.58
C VAL A 15 -46.43 -40.75 -42.25
N ALA A 16 -45.83 -41.93 -42.10
CA ALA A 16 -45.05 -42.24 -40.91
C ALA A 16 -43.85 -41.31 -40.75
N LEU A 17 -43.15 -40.98 -41.85
CA LEU A 17 -42.02 -40.04 -41.85
C LEU A 17 -42.45 -38.62 -41.44
N VAL A 18 -43.59 -38.13 -41.94
CA VAL A 18 -44.11 -36.82 -41.53
C VAL A 18 -44.48 -36.82 -40.04
N VAL A 19 -45.14 -37.88 -39.56
CA VAL A 19 -45.53 -38.00 -38.14
C VAL A 19 -44.30 -38.13 -37.24
N THR A 20 -43.27 -38.87 -37.64
CA THR A 20 -42.01 -38.98 -36.88
C THR A 20 -41.29 -37.65 -36.84
N VAL A 21 -41.24 -36.90 -37.94
CA VAL A 21 -40.63 -35.56 -37.97
C VAL A 21 -41.35 -34.59 -37.03
N LEU A 22 -42.69 -34.60 -37.03
CA LEU A 22 -43.49 -33.76 -36.12
C LEU A 22 -43.28 -34.13 -34.64
N LEU A 23 -43.34 -35.43 -34.32
CA LEU A 23 -43.10 -35.93 -32.95
C LEU A 23 -41.67 -35.66 -32.49
N GLY A 24 -40.68 -35.88 -33.35
CA GLY A 24 -39.27 -35.62 -33.06
C GLY A 24 -38.99 -34.14 -32.83
N THR A 25 -39.62 -33.26 -33.63
CA THR A 25 -39.52 -31.81 -33.46
C THR A 25 -40.17 -31.37 -32.14
N ALA A 26 -41.36 -31.89 -31.83
CA ALA A 26 -42.06 -31.58 -30.58
C ALA A 26 -41.26 -32.05 -29.35
N LEU A 27 -40.74 -33.28 -29.39
CA LEU A 27 -39.93 -33.85 -28.31
C LEU A 27 -38.61 -33.08 -28.12
N SER A 28 -37.85 -32.89 -29.20
CA SER A 28 -36.56 -32.19 -29.18
C SER A 28 -36.71 -30.75 -28.68
N SER A 29 -37.68 -30.00 -29.23
CA SER A 29 -37.93 -28.62 -28.80
C SER A 29 -38.51 -28.54 -27.39
N GLY A 30 -39.29 -29.54 -26.96
CA GLY A 30 -39.83 -29.64 -25.60
C GLY A 30 -38.74 -29.86 -24.55
N VAL A 31 -37.87 -30.85 -24.76
CA VAL A 31 -36.73 -31.13 -23.87
C VAL A 31 -35.77 -29.95 -23.84
N ALA A 32 -35.47 -29.36 -25.01
CA ALA A 32 -34.60 -28.18 -25.09
C ALA A 32 -35.17 -26.99 -24.31
N ARG A 33 -36.49 -26.75 -24.36
CA ARG A 33 -37.14 -25.70 -23.54
C ARG A 33 -37.11 -26.01 -22.04
N ALA A 34 -37.29 -27.27 -21.66
CA ALA A 34 -37.22 -27.69 -20.26
C ALA A 34 -35.83 -27.43 -19.67
N VAL A 35 -34.78 -27.78 -20.41
CA VAL A 35 -33.38 -27.52 -20.02
C VAL A 35 -33.10 -26.02 -19.99
N ASP A 36 -33.56 -25.26 -20.98
CA ASP A 36 -33.45 -23.79 -21.01
C ASP A 36 -34.07 -23.13 -19.77
N THR A 37 -35.25 -23.62 -19.35
CA THR A 37 -35.95 -23.11 -18.17
C THR A 37 -35.20 -23.44 -16.88
N TYR A 38 -34.64 -24.66 -16.78
CA TYR A 38 -33.88 -25.09 -15.61
C TYR A 38 -32.55 -24.32 -15.47
N LEU A 39 -31.77 -24.24 -16.56
CA LEU A 39 -30.50 -23.51 -16.58
C LEU A 39 -30.70 -22.00 -16.44
N GLY A 40 -31.74 -21.45 -17.07
CA GLY A 40 -32.12 -20.05 -16.96
C GLY A 40 -32.35 -19.65 -15.50
N ARG A 41 -33.20 -20.37 -14.76
CA ARG A 41 -33.48 -20.04 -13.34
C ARG A 41 -32.24 -20.07 -12.44
N GLN A 42 -31.33 -21.01 -12.66
CA GLN A 42 -30.09 -21.11 -11.88
C GLN A 42 -29.17 -19.90 -12.15
N VAL A 43 -29.10 -19.44 -13.39
CA VAL A 43 -28.25 -18.30 -13.78
C VAL A 43 -28.90 -16.97 -13.40
N THR A 44 -30.22 -16.82 -13.60
CA THR A 44 -30.97 -15.63 -13.19
C THR A 44 -30.94 -15.43 -11.68
N GLY A 45 -30.97 -16.50 -10.88
CA GLY A 45 -30.90 -16.42 -9.43
C GLY A 45 -29.58 -15.87 -8.87
N VAL A 46 -28.50 -15.92 -9.66
CA VAL A 46 -27.17 -15.45 -9.26
C VAL A 46 -26.78 -14.15 -9.98
N LEU A 47 -27.23 -13.95 -11.23
CA LEU A 47 -26.79 -12.86 -12.10
C LEU A 47 -27.90 -11.88 -12.56
N GLY A 48 -29.18 -12.10 -12.19
CA GLY A 48 -30.32 -11.30 -12.67
C GLY A 48 -30.68 -11.54 -14.14
N ASP A 49 -31.84 -11.05 -14.61
CA ASP A 49 -32.27 -11.26 -16.00
C ASP A 49 -31.37 -10.49 -17.00
N LEU A 50 -31.05 -11.12 -18.14
CA LEU A 50 -30.20 -10.53 -19.16
C LEU A 50 -30.90 -9.33 -19.81
N GLY A 51 -30.26 -8.15 -19.75
CA GLY A 51 -30.79 -6.92 -20.32
C GLY A 51 -31.99 -6.33 -19.58
N GLU A 52 -32.28 -6.80 -18.36
CA GLU A 52 -33.33 -6.24 -17.49
C GLU A 52 -33.00 -4.81 -17.07
N TYR A 53 -31.71 -4.53 -16.84
CA TYR A 53 -31.18 -3.23 -16.43
C TYR A 53 -30.01 -2.81 -17.33
N ASP A 54 -29.86 -1.50 -17.49
CA ASP A 54 -28.88 -0.87 -18.37
C ASP A 54 -27.75 -0.19 -17.59
N LEU A 55 -28.05 0.33 -16.40
CA LEU A 55 -27.08 1.03 -15.54
C LEU A 55 -27.30 0.68 -14.07
N ILE A 56 -26.22 0.74 -13.30
CA ILE A 56 -26.22 0.75 -11.84
C ILE A 56 -25.73 2.11 -11.38
N LEU A 57 -26.52 2.80 -10.57
CA LEU A 57 -26.07 3.98 -9.83
C LEU A 57 -25.64 3.56 -8.43
N HIS A 58 -24.38 3.83 -8.10
CA HIS A 58 -23.83 3.62 -6.77
C HIS A 58 -24.03 4.90 -5.95
N VAL A 59 -24.67 4.80 -4.78
CA VAL A 59 -24.95 5.92 -3.89
C VAL A 59 -24.42 5.58 -2.49
N ARG A 60 -23.89 6.55 -1.77
CA ARG A 60 -23.55 6.35 -0.35
C ARG A 60 -24.81 6.03 0.47
N GLN A 61 -24.68 5.10 1.43
CA GLN A 61 -25.82 4.62 2.21
C GLN A 61 -26.51 5.72 3.05
N ASP A 62 -25.77 6.74 3.50
CA ASP A 62 -26.30 7.87 4.26
C ASP A 62 -27.14 8.85 3.43
N ALA A 63 -26.97 8.84 2.10
CA ALA A 63 -27.71 9.68 1.16
C ALA A 63 -28.85 8.91 0.44
N HIS A 64 -29.17 7.70 0.90
CA HIS A 64 -30.11 6.79 0.24
C HIS A 64 -31.48 7.42 -0.05
N ASP A 65 -32.12 7.99 0.97
CA ASP A 65 -33.51 8.47 0.86
C ASP A 65 -33.60 9.72 -0.02
N ALA A 66 -32.61 10.61 0.09
CA ALA A 66 -32.48 11.79 -0.75
C ALA A 66 -32.23 11.42 -2.22
N ALA A 67 -31.37 10.42 -2.46
CA ALA A 67 -31.09 9.92 -3.80
C ALA A 67 -32.31 9.24 -4.43
N SER A 68 -33.04 8.39 -3.68
CA SER A 68 -34.23 7.70 -4.17
C SER A 68 -35.32 8.67 -4.65
N ALA A 69 -35.54 9.76 -3.90
CA ALA A 69 -36.47 10.81 -4.27
C ALA A 69 -36.04 11.56 -5.56
N GLU A 70 -34.76 11.94 -5.65
CA GLU A 70 -34.26 12.68 -6.82
C GLU A 70 -34.18 11.78 -8.08
N ILE A 71 -33.79 10.51 -7.95
CA ILE A 71 -33.80 9.54 -9.06
C ILE A 71 -35.21 9.42 -9.63
N SER A 72 -36.21 9.25 -8.76
CA SER A 72 -37.62 9.14 -9.17
C SER A 72 -38.10 10.40 -9.92
N LYS A 73 -37.64 11.58 -9.51
CA LYS A 73 -37.92 12.86 -10.16
C LYS A 73 -37.21 13.01 -11.52
N VAL A 74 -35.94 12.62 -11.63
CA VAL A 74 -35.18 12.64 -12.90
C VAL A 74 -35.80 11.67 -13.92
N LEU A 75 -36.16 10.47 -13.49
CA LEU A 75 -36.76 9.46 -14.37
C LEU A 75 -38.17 9.84 -14.84
N SER A 76 -39.01 10.40 -13.96
CA SER A 76 -40.38 10.81 -14.32
C SER A 76 -40.44 12.04 -15.22
N SER A 77 -39.48 12.96 -15.12
CA SER A 77 -39.43 14.19 -15.93
C SER A 77 -38.85 13.96 -17.32
N SER A 78 -37.66 13.34 -17.40
CA SER A 78 -36.83 13.34 -18.61
C SER A 78 -36.73 11.96 -19.29
N TYR A 79 -37.03 10.87 -18.57
CA TYR A 79 -36.88 9.49 -19.06
C TYR A 79 -38.16 8.66 -18.86
N LYS A 80 -39.28 9.15 -19.41
CA LYS A 80 -40.60 8.51 -19.28
C LYS A 80 -40.56 7.03 -19.72
N GLY A 81 -40.94 6.14 -18.80
CA GLY A 81 -40.96 4.69 -19.01
C GLY A 81 -39.70 3.94 -18.56
N ALA A 82 -38.71 4.63 -18.00
CA ALA A 82 -37.60 4.00 -17.29
C ALA A 82 -38.07 3.37 -15.97
N ARG A 83 -37.53 2.21 -15.60
CA ARG A 83 -37.81 1.58 -14.30
C ARG A 83 -36.56 1.55 -13.46
N VAL A 84 -36.72 1.81 -12.17
CA VAL A 84 -35.68 1.69 -11.16
C VAL A 84 -36.04 0.58 -10.17
N LYS A 85 -35.04 -0.19 -9.75
CA LYS A 85 -35.15 -1.18 -8.68
C LYS A 85 -33.98 -1.01 -7.73
N GLU A 86 -34.28 -1.02 -6.44
CA GLU A 86 -33.25 -0.99 -5.41
C GLU A 86 -32.55 -2.36 -5.30
N GLY A 87 -31.22 -2.32 -5.26
CA GLY A 87 -30.32 -3.45 -5.15
C GLY A 87 -29.82 -3.68 -3.73
N PRO A 88 -29.11 -4.80 -3.47
CA PRO A 88 -28.51 -5.03 -2.17
C PRO A 88 -27.46 -3.95 -1.85
N THR A 89 -27.45 -3.49 -0.61
CA THR A 89 -26.42 -2.58 -0.08
C THR A 89 -25.15 -3.38 0.20
N VAL A 90 -24.03 -2.94 -0.36
CA VAL A 90 -22.74 -3.63 -0.24
C VAL A 90 -21.69 -2.61 0.22
N ILE A 91 -21.05 -2.86 1.36
CA ILE A 91 -19.95 -2.03 1.89
C ILE A 91 -20.33 -0.53 1.96
N GLY A 92 -21.43 -0.19 2.64
CA GLY A 92 -21.83 1.20 2.84
C GLY A 92 -22.31 1.93 1.57
N ARG A 93 -22.55 1.22 0.46
CA ARG A 93 -23.09 1.77 -0.79
C ARG A 93 -24.41 1.10 -1.16
N ALA A 94 -25.44 1.91 -1.36
CA ALA A 94 -26.71 1.51 -1.94
C ALA A 94 -26.60 1.47 -3.47
N ASN A 95 -27.20 0.47 -4.10
CA ASN A 95 -27.14 0.26 -5.54
C ASN A 95 -28.53 0.40 -6.14
N PHE A 96 -28.70 1.31 -7.11
CA PHE A 96 -29.96 1.45 -7.85
C PHE A 96 -29.80 0.93 -9.27
N PHE A 97 -30.56 -0.10 -9.62
CA PHE A 97 -30.60 -0.70 -10.95
C PHE A 97 -31.63 0.03 -11.82
N ILE A 98 -31.20 0.55 -12.97
CA ILE A 98 -32.03 1.38 -13.83
C ILE A 98 -32.12 0.75 -15.22
N SER A 99 -33.34 0.68 -15.75
CA SER A 99 -33.66 0.14 -17.06
C SER A 99 -34.30 1.21 -17.94
N LEU A 100 -33.85 1.31 -19.19
CA LEU A 100 -34.37 2.25 -20.16
C LEU A 100 -35.34 1.54 -21.13
N PRO A 101 -36.43 2.21 -21.55
CA PRO A 101 -37.27 1.69 -22.62
C PRO A 101 -36.48 1.67 -23.94
N ASP A 102 -36.80 0.73 -24.83
CA ASP A 102 -36.03 0.51 -26.06
C ASP A 102 -35.91 1.74 -26.97
N LYS A 103 -36.86 2.67 -26.93
CA LYS A 103 -36.80 3.94 -27.66
C LYS A 103 -35.70 4.89 -27.15
N LEU A 104 -35.35 4.79 -25.87
CA LEU A 104 -34.33 5.61 -25.21
C LEU A 104 -32.97 4.90 -25.09
N ARG A 105 -32.90 3.59 -25.40
CA ARG A 105 -31.66 2.82 -25.53
C ARG A 105 -30.88 3.23 -26.80
N THR A 106 -30.31 4.41 -26.73
CA THR A 106 -29.45 5.04 -27.74
C THR A 106 -28.23 5.64 -27.03
N ARG A 107 -27.16 5.94 -27.78
CA ARG A 107 -25.96 6.60 -27.23
C ARG A 107 -26.31 7.85 -26.42
N ALA A 108 -27.09 8.76 -27.00
CA ALA A 108 -27.47 10.01 -26.35
C ALA A 108 -28.32 9.78 -25.09
N GLY A 109 -29.23 8.80 -25.12
CA GLY A 109 -30.08 8.47 -23.97
C GLY A 109 -29.29 7.88 -22.80
N ILE A 110 -28.31 7.01 -23.06
CA ILE A 110 -27.49 6.37 -22.02
C ILE A 110 -26.43 7.30 -21.45
N GLU A 111 -25.69 8.01 -22.31
CA GLU A 111 -24.70 8.99 -21.86
C GLU A 111 -25.37 10.15 -21.12
N GLY A 112 -26.54 10.60 -21.59
CA GLY A 112 -27.33 11.65 -20.94
C GLY A 112 -27.89 11.21 -19.59
N LEU A 113 -28.38 9.97 -19.48
CA LEU A 113 -28.89 9.44 -18.23
C LEU A 113 -27.77 9.30 -17.20
N ALA A 114 -26.61 8.77 -17.60
CA ALA A 114 -25.47 8.62 -16.70
C ALA A 114 -24.99 9.97 -16.13
N ARG A 115 -25.00 11.04 -16.94
CA ARG A 115 -24.69 12.41 -16.46
C ARG A 115 -25.74 12.89 -15.45
N ALA A 116 -27.02 12.79 -15.80
CA ALA A 116 -28.11 13.23 -14.92
C ALA A 116 -28.16 12.48 -13.58
N LEU A 117 -27.79 11.19 -13.58
CA LEU A 117 -27.69 10.37 -12.36
C LEU A 117 -26.43 10.65 -11.55
N GLY A 118 -25.36 11.14 -12.19
CA GLY A 118 -24.13 11.54 -11.51
C GLY A 118 -24.32 12.79 -10.63
N ASP A 119 -25.29 13.64 -10.97
CA ASP A 119 -25.63 14.85 -10.20
C ASP A 119 -26.54 14.57 -8.99
N VAL A 120 -26.94 13.31 -8.78
CA VAL A 120 -27.80 12.91 -7.65
C VAL A 120 -27.03 13.00 -6.32
N PRO A 121 -27.64 13.50 -5.24
CA PRO A 121 -27.00 13.57 -3.92
C PRO A 121 -26.44 12.21 -3.46
N GLY A 122 -25.15 12.19 -3.11
CA GLY A 122 -24.48 10.96 -2.66
C GLY A 122 -24.10 9.97 -3.75
N ALA A 123 -24.29 10.30 -5.04
CA ALA A 123 -23.80 9.49 -6.15
C ALA A 123 -22.27 9.32 -6.05
N SER A 124 -21.82 8.07 -6.06
CA SER A 124 -20.40 7.67 -6.01
C SER A 124 -19.89 7.20 -7.37
N GLY A 125 -20.79 6.95 -8.32
CA GLY A 125 -20.44 6.54 -9.68
C GLY A 125 -21.57 5.80 -10.38
N VAL A 126 -21.48 5.74 -11.71
CA VAL A 126 -22.42 5.01 -12.58
C VAL A 126 -21.67 3.90 -13.30
N THR A 127 -22.22 2.69 -13.25
CA THR A 127 -21.69 1.50 -13.94
C THR A 127 -22.65 1.06 -15.03
N PHE A 128 -22.17 0.95 -16.27
CA PHE A 128 -22.99 0.50 -17.41
C PHE A 128 -23.04 -1.03 -17.47
N ILE A 129 -24.23 -1.60 -17.37
CA ILE A 129 -24.48 -3.05 -17.42
C ILE A 129 -25.36 -3.46 -18.60
N ILE A 130 -25.47 -2.58 -19.60
CA ILE A 130 -26.24 -2.81 -20.82
C ILE A 130 -25.72 -4.05 -21.57
N GLU A 131 -26.64 -4.91 -21.97
CA GLU A 131 -26.37 -6.16 -22.68
C GLU A 131 -27.33 -6.30 -23.88
N PRO A 132 -26.93 -6.97 -24.98
CA PRO A 132 -25.61 -7.59 -25.23
C PRO A 132 -24.53 -6.56 -25.62
N ARG A 133 -23.36 -6.59 -24.98
CA ARG A 133 -22.22 -5.69 -25.30
C ARG A 133 -20.90 -6.40 -25.58
N LEU A 134 -20.06 -5.78 -26.40
CA LEU A 134 -18.62 -6.03 -26.51
C LEU A 134 -17.87 -4.83 -25.95
N SER A 135 -16.73 -5.05 -25.29
CA SER A 135 -15.85 -3.98 -24.85
C SER A 135 -14.62 -3.90 -25.75
N VAL A 136 -14.23 -2.71 -26.16
CA VAL A 136 -12.93 -2.48 -26.79
C VAL A 136 -12.08 -1.63 -25.84
N SER A 137 -11.07 -2.25 -25.24
CA SER A 137 -10.22 -1.69 -24.21
C SER A 137 -8.86 -1.28 -24.80
N GLY A 138 -8.09 -0.46 -24.09
CA GLY A 138 -6.75 -0.02 -24.53
C GLY A 138 -6.76 1.02 -25.64
N ILE A 139 -7.81 1.86 -25.69
CA ILE A 139 -7.97 2.91 -26.69
C ILE A 139 -7.44 4.23 -26.16
N GLU A 140 -6.59 4.90 -26.95
CA GLU A 140 -6.11 6.23 -26.60
C GLU A 140 -7.22 7.30 -26.67
N PRO A 141 -7.26 8.28 -25.74
CA PRO A 141 -8.30 9.31 -25.64
C PRO A 141 -8.64 10.04 -26.94
N GLY A 142 -7.65 10.36 -27.77
CA GLY A 142 -7.86 11.03 -29.05
C GLY A 142 -8.50 10.15 -30.13
N ALA A 143 -8.41 8.82 -30.00
CA ALA A 143 -8.90 7.85 -30.98
C ALA A 143 -10.39 7.48 -30.80
N PHE A 144 -10.99 7.71 -29.62
CA PHE A 144 -12.37 7.30 -29.31
C PHE A 144 -13.39 7.76 -30.34
N SER A 145 -13.39 9.05 -30.68
CA SER A 145 -14.39 9.63 -31.60
C SER A 145 -14.35 8.99 -32.98
N PHE A 146 -13.15 8.73 -33.49
CA PHE A 146 -12.94 8.09 -34.78
C PHE A 146 -13.36 6.61 -34.73
N LEU A 147 -12.90 5.86 -33.73
CA LEU A 147 -13.19 4.44 -33.62
C LEU A 147 -14.68 4.16 -33.40
N ILE A 148 -15.37 4.94 -32.55
CA ILE A 148 -16.82 4.83 -32.37
C ILE A 148 -17.53 4.93 -33.73
N GLY A 149 -17.21 5.96 -34.53
CA GLY A 149 -17.85 6.16 -35.84
C GLY A 149 -17.51 5.07 -36.88
N GLN A 150 -16.41 4.33 -36.72
CA GLN A 150 -16.07 3.20 -37.60
C GLN A 150 -16.73 1.90 -37.13
N VAL A 151 -16.74 1.65 -35.82
CA VAL A 151 -17.34 0.44 -35.23
C VAL A 151 -18.87 0.44 -35.38
N GLU A 152 -19.54 1.60 -35.27
CA GLU A 152 -20.99 1.71 -35.49
C GLU A 152 -21.43 1.32 -36.91
N LYS A 153 -20.53 1.35 -37.90
CA LYS A 153 -20.83 0.93 -39.28
C LYS A 153 -20.85 -0.59 -39.45
N VAL A 154 -20.42 -1.36 -38.45
CA VAL A 154 -20.36 -2.82 -38.52
C VAL A 154 -21.78 -3.43 -38.43
N PRO A 155 -22.20 -4.28 -39.38
CA PRO A 155 -23.51 -4.91 -39.34
C PRO A 155 -23.72 -5.75 -38.07
N GLY A 156 -24.77 -5.43 -37.30
CA GLY A 156 -25.08 -6.09 -36.02
C GLY A 156 -24.80 -5.22 -34.79
N VAL A 157 -24.09 -4.10 -34.95
CA VAL A 157 -23.93 -3.07 -33.91
C VAL A 157 -25.17 -2.19 -33.88
N ARG A 158 -25.65 -1.88 -32.67
CA ARG A 158 -26.79 -0.98 -32.42
C ARG A 158 -26.33 0.46 -32.22
N PHE A 159 -25.36 0.66 -31.34
CA PHE A 159 -24.64 1.93 -31.12
C PHE A 159 -23.38 1.66 -30.26
N CYS A 160 -22.46 2.62 -30.24
CA CYS A 160 -21.29 2.58 -29.39
C CYS A 160 -21.25 3.82 -28.49
N PHE A 161 -20.70 3.67 -27.29
CA PHE A 161 -20.49 4.79 -26.38
C PHE A 161 -19.18 4.61 -25.61
N ARG A 162 -18.70 5.70 -25.01
CA ARG A 162 -17.50 5.66 -24.19
C ARG A 162 -17.85 5.18 -22.79
N ASP A 163 -17.18 4.12 -22.35
CA ASP A 163 -17.28 3.56 -21.01
C ASP A 163 -15.89 3.64 -20.36
N GLY A 164 -15.62 4.76 -19.69
CA GLY A 164 -14.31 5.07 -19.12
C GLY A 164 -13.18 5.12 -20.16
N GLY A 165 -12.22 4.21 -20.02
CA GLY A 165 -11.10 3.99 -20.95
C GLY A 165 -11.39 2.97 -22.07
N SER A 166 -12.65 2.55 -22.23
CA SER A 166 -13.07 1.54 -23.21
C SER A 166 -14.24 2.04 -24.06
N ILE A 167 -14.43 1.44 -25.24
CA ILE A 167 -15.66 1.61 -26.03
C ILE A 167 -16.59 0.45 -25.73
N ALA A 168 -17.77 0.75 -25.21
CA ALA A 168 -18.86 -0.21 -25.13
C ALA A 168 -19.60 -0.26 -26.47
N VAL A 169 -19.60 -1.43 -27.10
CA VAL A 169 -20.25 -1.72 -28.39
C VAL A 169 -21.51 -2.52 -28.10
N VAL A 170 -22.68 -1.87 -28.16
CA VAL A 170 -23.97 -2.51 -27.89
C VAL A 170 -24.46 -3.18 -29.18
N LEU A 171 -24.90 -4.43 -29.07
CA LEU A 171 -25.30 -5.26 -30.21
C LEU A 171 -26.82 -5.38 -30.31
N ASN A 172 -27.29 -5.74 -31.51
CA ASN A 172 -28.72 -6.01 -31.73
C ASN A 172 -29.17 -7.32 -31.07
N SER A 173 -28.29 -8.34 -31.00
CA SER A 173 -28.60 -9.62 -30.37
C SER A 173 -27.35 -10.35 -29.87
N VAL A 174 -27.54 -11.26 -28.91
CA VAL A 174 -26.48 -12.15 -28.39
C VAL A 174 -25.91 -13.06 -29.49
N ALA A 175 -26.69 -13.34 -30.56
CA ALA A 175 -26.21 -14.16 -31.68
C ALA A 175 -25.17 -13.44 -32.55
N ASP A 176 -25.10 -12.10 -32.47
CA ASP A 176 -24.22 -11.28 -33.29
C ASP A 176 -22.84 -11.08 -32.66
N VAL A 177 -22.66 -11.43 -31.38
CA VAL A 177 -21.42 -11.25 -30.60
C VAL A 177 -20.19 -11.75 -31.34
N ARG A 178 -20.16 -13.02 -31.80
CA ARG A 178 -18.99 -13.57 -32.51
C ARG A 178 -18.75 -12.88 -33.86
N ARG A 179 -19.81 -12.72 -34.65
CA ARG A 179 -19.72 -12.12 -35.99
C ARG A 179 -19.23 -10.68 -35.93
N VAL A 180 -19.75 -9.91 -34.97
CA VAL A 180 -19.38 -8.52 -34.73
C VAL A 180 -17.98 -8.46 -34.11
N SER A 181 -17.64 -9.31 -33.13
CA SER A 181 -16.29 -9.37 -32.57
C SER A 181 -15.24 -9.61 -33.66
N ASP A 182 -15.44 -10.58 -34.56
CA ASP A 182 -14.52 -10.84 -35.67
C ASP A 182 -14.47 -9.68 -36.68
N ALA A 183 -15.58 -8.97 -36.88
CA ALA A 183 -15.64 -7.82 -37.78
C ALA A 183 -14.96 -6.59 -37.18
N VAL A 184 -15.15 -6.34 -35.87
CA VAL A 184 -14.50 -5.27 -35.11
C VAL A 184 -13.01 -5.57 -34.96
N GLN A 185 -12.61 -6.82 -34.73
CA GLN A 185 -11.19 -7.19 -34.64
C GLN A 185 -10.48 -6.88 -35.96
N ARG A 186 -11.06 -7.33 -37.08
CA ARG A 186 -10.57 -7.00 -38.43
C ARG A 186 -10.57 -5.50 -38.74
N LEU A 187 -11.40 -4.71 -38.06
CA LEU A 187 -11.43 -3.26 -38.21
C LEU A 187 -10.31 -2.60 -37.42
N LEU A 188 -10.10 -3.00 -36.16
CA LEU A 188 -9.01 -2.53 -35.31
C LEU A 188 -7.66 -2.91 -35.90
N ASP A 189 -7.55 -4.12 -36.48
CA ASP A 189 -6.34 -4.61 -37.12
C ASP A 189 -5.90 -3.77 -38.32
N ARG A 190 -6.75 -2.92 -38.90
CA ARG A 190 -6.37 -2.00 -39.98
C ARG A 190 -5.57 -0.79 -39.49
N TYR A 191 -5.63 -0.50 -38.20
CA TYR A 191 -5.04 0.70 -37.62
C TYR A 191 -3.97 0.33 -36.58
N GLN A 192 -3.02 1.23 -36.36
CA GLN A 192 -2.01 1.15 -35.31
C GLN A 192 -1.72 2.55 -34.78
N ILE A 193 -1.17 2.63 -33.56
CA ILE A 193 -0.75 3.89 -32.94
C ILE A 193 0.76 4.00 -33.08
N VAL A 194 1.22 5.16 -33.56
CA VAL A 194 2.63 5.55 -33.56
C VAL A 194 2.80 6.59 -32.46
N GLU A 195 3.57 6.26 -31.43
CA GLU A 195 3.93 7.18 -30.35
C GLU A 195 5.36 7.66 -30.56
N VAL A 196 5.54 8.97 -30.61
CA VAL A 196 6.84 9.65 -30.71
C VAL A 196 7.12 10.32 -29.38
N ARG A 197 8.17 9.90 -28.68
CA ARG A 197 8.58 10.46 -27.39
C ARG A 197 9.78 11.37 -27.55
N LEU A 198 9.64 12.60 -27.05
CA LEU A 198 10.67 13.64 -27.10
C LEU A 198 11.60 13.54 -25.88
N PRO A 199 12.88 13.96 -26.03
CA PRO A 199 13.80 14.09 -24.91
C PRO A 199 13.41 15.27 -23.99
N ILE A 200 13.74 15.17 -22.69
CA ILE A 200 13.40 16.21 -21.69
C ILE A 200 14.12 17.53 -22.00
N GLY A 201 13.42 18.65 -21.85
CA GLY A 201 13.90 20.00 -22.17
C GLY A 201 13.53 20.50 -23.57
N GLN A 202 12.94 19.65 -24.41
CA GLN A 202 12.24 20.08 -25.63
C GLN A 202 10.74 20.12 -25.37
N GLU A 203 10.24 21.32 -25.06
CA GLU A 203 8.81 21.57 -25.04
C GLU A 203 8.31 21.83 -26.47
N VAL A 204 7.16 21.25 -26.81
CA VAL A 204 6.46 21.64 -28.02
C VAL A 204 5.42 22.68 -27.64
N GLU A 205 5.73 23.97 -27.86
CA GLU A 205 4.83 25.10 -27.55
C GLU A 205 3.39 24.88 -28.08
N ASP A 206 3.24 24.15 -29.20
CA ASP A 206 1.96 23.69 -29.71
C ASP A 206 2.03 22.21 -30.16
N SER A 207 1.84 21.30 -29.21
CA SER A 207 1.80 19.85 -29.45
C SER A 207 0.76 19.42 -30.49
N ALA A 208 -0.32 20.19 -30.69
CA ALA A 208 -1.33 19.89 -31.70
C ALA A 208 -0.88 20.30 -33.11
N ALA A 209 -0.27 21.47 -33.27
CA ALA A 209 0.31 21.88 -34.55
C ALA A 209 1.48 20.98 -34.95
N ALA A 210 2.31 20.56 -34.00
CA ALA A 210 3.40 19.63 -34.24
C ALA A 210 2.91 18.22 -34.60
N GLY A 211 1.87 17.71 -33.92
CA GLY A 211 1.24 16.43 -34.23
C GLY A 211 0.61 16.43 -35.62
N GLN A 212 -0.04 17.53 -35.99
CA GLN A 212 -0.63 17.70 -37.31
C GLN A 212 0.43 17.82 -38.42
N ALA A 213 1.53 18.53 -38.17
CA ALA A 213 2.66 18.62 -39.10
C ALA A 213 3.35 17.25 -39.28
N PHE A 214 3.60 16.53 -38.18
CA PHE A 214 4.17 15.19 -38.24
C PHE A 214 3.25 14.20 -38.98
N ALA A 215 1.93 14.32 -38.83
CA ALA A 215 0.97 13.54 -39.61
C ALA A 215 1.04 13.83 -41.12
N GLN A 216 1.37 15.07 -41.51
CA GLN A 216 1.56 15.42 -42.92
C GLN A 216 2.89 14.90 -43.46
N ASP A 217 3.98 15.01 -42.69
CA ASP A 217 5.30 14.49 -43.05
C ASP A 217 5.26 12.97 -43.26
N LEU A 218 4.56 12.24 -42.39
CA LEU A 218 4.38 10.80 -42.49
C LEU A 218 3.60 10.38 -43.75
N LYS A 219 2.63 11.20 -44.19
CA LYS A 219 1.88 10.98 -45.44
C LYS A 219 2.70 11.34 -46.68
N ALA A 220 3.57 12.35 -46.58
CA ALA A 220 4.39 12.82 -47.69
C ALA A 220 5.61 11.92 -47.96
N GLN A 221 6.02 11.10 -46.99
CA GLN A 221 7.16 10.21 -47.13
C GLN A 221 6.86 9.02 -48.07
N ALA A 222 7.57 8.97 -49.20
CA ALA A 222 7.45 7.90 -50.18
C ALA A 222 7.80 6.52 -49.57
N GLY A 223 6.91 5.54 -49.74
CA GLY A 223 7.10 4.18 -49.21
C GLY A 223 6.59 3.93 -47.78
N ALA A 224 6.06 4.96 -47.09
CA ALA A 224 5.50 4.80 -45.74
C ALA A 224 4.15 4.08 -45.70
N GLY A 225 3.41 3.99 -46.81
CA GLY A 225 2.13 3.27 -46.88
C GLY A 225 0.96 3.88 -46.10
N ALA A 226 1.15 5.06 -45.49
CA ALA A 226 0.14 5.74 -44.67
C ALA A 226 -0.90 6.48 -45.53
N THR A 227 -2.11 5.92 -45.67
CA THR A 227 -3.24 6.62 -46.31
C THR A 227 -3.99 7.46 -45.28
N LEU A 228 -4.09 6.96 -44.05
CA LEU A 228 -4.58 7.66 -42.87
C LEU A 228 -3.42 7.93 -41.90
N ALA A 229 -3.26 9.19 -41.51
CA ALA A 229 -2.48 9.60 -40.35
C ALA A 229 -3.26 10.74 -39.67
N ARG A 230 -3.62 10.55 -38.41
CA ARG A 230 -4.40 11.50 -37.62
C ARG A 230 -3.78 11.67 -36.25
N ASP A 231 -3.58 12.92 -35.85
CA ASP A 231 -3.13 13.25 -34.52
C ASP A 231 -4.21 12.90 -33.47
N ILE A 232 -3.79 12.15 -32.46
CA ILE A 232 -4.58 11.74 -31.30
C ILE A 232 -3.90 12.13 -29.98
N THR A 233 -2.86 12.96 -30.04
CA THR A 233 -2.07 13.44 -28.90
C THR A 233 -2.97 14.02 -27.82
N ARG A 234 -2.74 13.60 -26.57
CA ARG A 234 -3.45 14.13 -25.41
C ARG A 234 -3.08 15.60 -25.27
N ARG A 235 -4.07 16.49 -25.19
CA ARG A 235 -3.86 17.87 -24.73
C ARG A 235 -3.50 17.81 -23.24
N SER A 236 -2.24 17.52 -22.94
CA SER A 236 -1.77 17.50 -21.56
C SER A 236 -1.65 18.94 -21.09
N GLY A 237 -2.29 19.28 -19.98
CA GLY A 237 -1.98 20.49 -19.23
C GLY A 237 -0.61 20.30 -18.58
N GLY A 238 0.34 21.19 -18.86
CA GLY A 238 1.70 21.13 -18.31
C GLY A 238 1.80 21.38 -16.79
N SER A 239 0.69 21.55 -16.07
CA SER A 239 0.67 21.86 -14.63
C SER A 239 1.08 20.68 -13.75
N ASP A 240 0.53 19.49 -14.00
CA ASP A 240 0.65 18.36 -13.07
C ASP A 240 2.09 17.80 -13.01
N LEU A 241 2.82 17.94 -14.12
CA LEU A 241 4.21 17.52 -14.24
C LEU A 241 5.16 18.55 -13.60
N GLN A 242 4.84 19.84 -13.70
CA GLN A 242 5.55 20.90 -12.99
C GLN A 242 5.38 20.77 -11.48
N ASP A 243 4.16 20.55 -11.00
CA ASP A 243 3.85 20.33 -9.58
C ASP A 243 4.58 19.09 -9.03
N LEU A 244 4.64 18.01 -9.82
CA LEU A 244 5.41 16.82 -9.45
C LEU A 244 6.93 17.11 -9.42
N THR A 245 7.49 17.79 -10.43
CA THR A 245 8.92 18.14 -10.42
C THR A 245 9.30 19.07 -9.28
N ALA A 246 8.44 20.02 -8.93
CA ALA A 246 8.61 20.88 -7.75
C ALA A 246 8.58 20.04 -6.47
N THR A 247 7.62 19.12 -6.35
CA THR A 247 7.51 18.21 -5.20
C THR A 247 8.73 17.29 -5.10
N LEU A 248 9.21 16.72 -6.20
CA LEU A 248 10.39 15.86 -6.25
C LEU A 248 11.68 16.65 -5.94
N THR A 249 11.77 17.90 -6.38
CA THR A 249 12.90 18.79 -6.07
C THR A 249 12.94 19.14 -4.58
N GLU A 250 11.80 19.47 -3.98
CA GLU A 250 11.69 19.70 -2.54
C GLU A 250 11.96 18.42 -1.72
N MET A 251 11.46 17.27 -2.18
CA MET A 251 11.74 15.98 -1.55
C MET A 251 13.22 15.61 -1.65
N LYS A 252 13.88 15.89 -2.78
CA LYS A 252 15.33 15.72 -2.92
C LYS A 252 16.08 16.60 -1.92
N ARG A 253 15.75 17.90 -1.87
CA ARG A 253 16.38 18.86 -0.96
C ARG A 253 16.22 18.43 0.50
N PHE A 254 15.05 17.92 0.85
CA PHE A 254 14.79 17.33 2.16
C PHE A 254 15.70 16.12 2.41
N LEU A 255 15.74 15.13 1.50
CA LEU A 255 16.56 13.92 1.68
C LEU A 255 18.07 14.22 1.72
N GLU A 256 18.56 15.20 0.96
CA GLU A 256 19.97 15.61 0.99
C GLU A 256 20.41 16.13 2.37
N TYR A 257 19.49 16.70 3.15
CA TYR A 257 19.77 17.12 4.53
C TYR A 257 19.96 15.94 5.49
N TYR A 258 19.24 14.84 5.28
CA TYR A 258 19.33 13.63 6.12
C TYR A 258 20.40 12.64 5.66
N ALA A 259 21.04 12.87 4.52
CA ALA A 259 22.05 11.98 3.98
C ALA A 259 23.30 11.94 4.87
N ALA A 260 23.85 10.74 5.09
CA ALA A 260 25.13 10.61 5.78
C ALA A 260 26.24 11.22 4.93
N ARG A 261 26.88 12.26 5.49
CA ARG A 261 27.97 12.98 4.83
C ARG A 261 29.29 12.29 5.09
N VAL A 262 30.11 12.23 4.07
CA VAL A 262 31.45 11.68 4.15
C VAL A 262 32.44 12.80 3.90
N THR A 263 33.35 13.01 4.85
CA THR A 263 34.47 13.92 4.68
C THR A 263 35.74 13.11 4.51
N MET A 264 36.45 13.34 3.41
CA MET A 264 37.63 12.59 3.03
C MET A 264 38.85 13.49 2.99
N THR A 265 39.95 13.03 3.58
CA THR A 265 41.26 13.67 3.49
C THR A 265 42.13 12.87 2.53
N LEU A 266 42.45 13.45 1.38
CA LEU A 266 43.18 12.76 0.31
C LEU A 266 44.69 12.79 0.56
N ALA A 267 45.36 11.64 0.43
CA ALA A 267 46.81 11.50 0.66
C ALA A 267 47.66 12.03 -0.52
N SER A 268 47.06 12.22 -1.71
CA SER A 268 47.71 12.80 -2.89
C SER A 268 46.66 13.52 -3.78
N LYS A 269 47.08 14.27 -4.82
CA LYS A 269 46.17 14.79 -5.86
C LYS A 269 45.60 13.64 -6.71
N ALA A 270 44.79 12.77 -6.11
CA ALA A 270 44.06 11.73 -6.80
C ALA A 270 43.04 12.38 -7.76
N PRO A 271 42.89 11.88 -9.01
CA PRO A 271 41.95 12.42 -9.99
C PRO A 271 40.52 11.96 -9.67
N LEU A 272 39.95 12.44 -8.56
CA LEU A 272 38.53 12.30 -8.28
C LEU A 272 37.76 13.41 -8.99
N HIS A 273 36.58 13.08 -9.49
CA HIS A 273 35.61 14.02 -10.03
C HIS A 273 34.28 13.90 -9.25
N PRO A 274 33.48 14.98 -9.17
CA PRO A 274 32.10 14.88 -8.71
C PRO A 274 31.36 13.79 -9.49
N GLY A 275 30.70 12.88 -8.75
CA GLY A 275 30.01 11.71 -9.30
C GLY A 275 30.77 10.39 -9.18
N ASP A 276 32.09 10.41 -8.92
CA ASP A 276 32.89 9.19 -8.74
C ASP A 276 32.49 8.42 -7.47
N LEU A 277 32.65 7.09 -7.51
CA LEU A 277 32.37 6.21 -6.39
C LEU A 277 33.63 5.91 -5.58
N VAL A 278 33.48 5.91 -4.26
CA VAL A 278 34.53 5.62 -3.27
C VAL A 278 34.02 4.54 -2.33
N PHE A 279 34.82 3.53 -2.06
CA PHE A 279 34.54 2.51 -1.07
C PHE A 279 35.24 2.85 0.26
N LEU A 280 34.50 2.79 1.36
CA LEU A 280 35.01 2.98 2.71
C LEU A 280 35.00 1.69 3.50
N GLU A 281 36.13 1.37 4.14
CA GLU A 281 36.29 0.16 4.93
C GLU A 281 36.66 0.50 6.38
N ALA A 282 36.01 -0.18 7.33
CA ALA A 282 36.34 -0.08 8.74
C ALA A 282 37.67 -0.78 9.03
N PRO A 283 38.58 -0.18 9.83
CA PRO A 283 39.79 -0.88 10.25
C PRO A 283 39.43 -2.13 11.08
N PRO A 284 40.14 -3.25 10.91
CA PRO A 284 39.88 -4.46 11.67
C PRO A 284 40.01 -4.19 13.18
N ALA A 285 39.02 -4.64 13.96
CA ALA A 285 38.93 -4.39 15.40
C ALA A 285 40.21 -4.87 16.12
N GLY A 286 41.00 -3.92 16.64
CA GLY A 286 42.16 -4.23 17.50
C GLY A 286 43.48 -3.50 17.19
N ALA A 287 43.57 -2.59 16.23
CA ALA A 287 44.81 -1.82 16.01
C ALA A 287 44.83 -0.53 16.87
N PRO A 288 45.83 -0.32 17.76
CA PRO A 288 46.01 0.95 18.45
C PRO A 288 46.41 2.04 17.46
N GLY A 289 45.99 3.28 17.77
CA GLY A 289 46.21 4.46 16.94
C GLY A 289 47.68 4.77 16.62
N GLU A 290 47.83 5.52 15.53
CA GLU A 290 49.03 6.25 15.07
C GLU A 290 50.37 5.50 15.06
N SER A 291 50.80 5.13 13.85
CA SER A 291 52.15 5.52 13.38
C SER A 291 52.24 5.42 11.87
N ALA A 292 52.56 6.55 11.24
CA ALA A 292 53.00 6.61 9.86
C ALA A 292 54.41 6.00 9.74
N ALA A 293 54.55 4.92 8.98
CA ALA A 293 55.81 4.58 8.33
C ALA A 293 55.56 3.66 7.11
N SER A 294 56.15 4.07 5.99
CA SER A 294 56.23 3.36 4.72
C SER A 294 56.97 2.01 4.81
N SER A 295 56.38 0.95 4.25
CA SER A 295 57.12 -0.20 3.66
C SER A 295 56.19 -0.94 2.67
N SER A 296 56.45 -0.77 1.38
CA SER A 296 57.01 -1.76 0.43
C SER A 296 56.17 -3.02 0.20
N ALA A 297 55.73 -3.13 -1.05
CA ALA A 297 55.23 -4.28 -1.79
C ALA A 297 55.56 -5.69 -1.25
N ALA A 298 54.58 -6.59 -1.26
CA ALA A 298 54.51 -7.76 -2.14
C ALA A 298 53.29 -8.64 -1.80
N GLY A 299 52.76 -9.27 -2.86
CA GLY A 299 51.54 -10.07 -2.93
C GLY A 299 51.06 -10.84 -1.69
N ALA A 300 49.76 -10.76 -1.45
CA ALA A 300 49.00 -11.80 -0.77
C ALA A 300 47.61 -11.91 -1.43
N ASP A 301 47.46 -13.01 -2.14
CA ASP A 301 46.29 -13.89 -2.29
C ASP A 301 44.87 -13.30 -2.38
N LYS A 302 44.17 -13.72 -3.45
CA LYS A 302 42.73 -13.52 -3.66
C LYS A 302 41.95 -14.40 -2.67
N GLY A 303 41.81 -13.93 -1.44
CA GLY A 303 40.78 -14.40 -0.52
C GLY A 303 39.48 -13.65 -0.79
N SER A 304 38.43 -14.37 -1.17
CA SER A 304 37.04 -13.91 -1.20
C SER A 304 36.54 -13.61 0.23
N GLY A 305 37.09 -12.58 0.85
CA GLY A 305 36.57 -11.98 2.07
C GLY A 305 35.51 -10.95 1.68
N GLU A 306 34.31 -11.10 2.22
CA GLU A 306 33.24 -10.12 2.10
C GLU A 306 33.71 -8.81 2.75
N HIS A 307 34.18 -7.85 1.93
CA HIS A 307 34.58 -6.53 2.41
C HIS A 307 33.33 -5.82 2.93
N VAL A 308 33.17 -5.77 4.26
CA VAL A 308 32.08 -5.04 4.91
C VAL A 308 32.46 -3.56 4.91
N GLY A 309 31.84 -2.81 4.02
CA GLY A 309 32.12 -1.39 3.84
C GLY A 309 30.98 -0.68 3.13
N VAL A 310 31.16 0.62 2.90
CA VAL A 310 30.10 1.52 2.45
C VAL A 310 30.57 2.28 1.22
N VAL A 311 29.72 2.38 0.20
CA VAL A 311 30.00 3.11 -1.04
C VAL A 311 29.48 4.54 -0.90
N VAL A 312 30.32 5.47 -1.34
CA VAL A 312 30.13 6.91 -1.25
C VAL A 312 30.23 7.51 -2.64
N GLN A 313 29.32 8.41 -2.96
CA GLN A 313 29.40 9.21 -4.18
C GLN A 313 29.98 10.58 -3.85
N VAL A 314 31.06 10.97 -4.53
CA VAL A 314 31.70 12.28 -4.36
C VAL A 314 30.77 13.38 -4.87
N LYS A 315 30.53 14.40 -4.06
CA LYS A 315 29.70 15.57 -4.41
C LYS A 315 30.59 16.77 -4.74
N GLU A 316 31.56 17.08 -3.89
CA GLU A 316 32.45 18.22 -4.08
C GLU A 316 33.89 17.90 -3.69
N ILE A 317 34.82 18.67 -4.27
CA ILE A 317 36.25 18.56 -3.99
C ILE A 317 36.77 19.98 -3.76
N SER A 318 37.24 20.23 -2.53
CA SER A 318 37.86 21.49 -2.14
C SER A 318 39.36 21.27 -1.95
N GLY A 319 40.19 22.03 -2.65
CA GLY A 319 41.65 21.85 -2.63
C GLY A 319 42.43 23.15 -2.59
N GLY A 320 43.26 23.30 -1.56
CA GLY A 320 44.33 24.29 -1.43
C GLY A 320 45.71 23.63 -1.38
N THR A 321 46.77 24.42 -1.23
CA THR A 321 48.19 24.01 -1.35
C THR A 321 48.69 23.00 -0.30
N SER A 322 47.89 22.66 0.71
CA SER A 322 48.30 21.84 1.86
C SER A 322 47.56 20.50 2.00
N GLY A 323 46.63 20.19 1.08
CA GLY A 323 45.81 18.98 1.10
C GLY A 323 44.48 19.18 0.37
N SER A 324 44.00 18.14 -0.31
CA SER A 324 42.69 18.14 -0.96
C SER A 324 41.69 17.38 -0.08
N THR A 325 40.55 18.01 0.22
CA THR A 325 39.43 17.39 0.92
C THR A 325 38.28 17.14 -0.05
N ALA A 326 37.68 15.96 -0.01
CA ALA A 326 36.49 15.64 -0.79
C ALA A 326 35.31 15.38 0.14
N THR A 327 34.12 15.82 -0.28
CA THR A 327 32.86 15.55 0.40
C THR A 327 32.00 14.66 -0.46
N GLY A 328 31.22 13.78 0.17
CA GLY A 328 30.33 12.86 -0.53
C GLY A 328 29.15 12.43 0.32
N ILE A 329 28.24 11.70 -0.29
CA ILE A 329 27.10 11.08 0.38
C ILE A 329 27.21 9.56 0.32
N VAL A 330 26.82 8.89 1.40
CA VAL A 330 26.67 7.43 1.40
C VAL A 330 25.53 7.07 0.46
N VAL A 331 25.78 6.11 -0.43
CA VAL A 331 24.79 5.67 -1.42
C VAL A 331 24.47 4.18 -1.32
N GLU A 332 25.34 3.37 -0.71
CA GLU A 332 25.12 1.93 -0.53
C GLU A 332 25.92 1.38 0.65
N GLY A 333 25.33 0.49 1.46
CA GLY A 333 25.98 -0.16 2.61
C GLY A 333 25.51 0.38 3.97
N ASP A 334 25.45 -0.49 4.99
CA ASP A 334 24.92 -0.12 6.30
C ASP A 334 25.99 0.60 7.14
N THR A 335 25.78 1.90 7.37
CA THR A 335 26.70 2.73 8.17
C THR A 335 26.79 2.26 9.62
N ASN A 336 25.81 1.53 10.17
CA ASN A 336 25.90 0.98 11.52
C ASN A 336 27.07 0.01 11.71
N THR A 337 27.53 -0.60 10.61
CA THR A 337 28.69 -1.51 10.62
C THR A 337 30.04 -0.79 10.68
N LEU A 338 30.05 0.54 10.55
CA LEU A 338 31.26 1.37 10.55
C LEU A 338 31.76 1.77 11.95
N GLY A 339 31.19 1.20 13.02
CA GLY A 339 31.70 1.35 14.38
C GLY A 339 31.35 2.66 15.09
N PHE A 340 30.16 3.21 14.87
CA PHE A 340 29.61 4.25 15.75
C PHE A 340 29.57 3.74 17.20
N LYS A 341 29.99 4.56 18.18
CA LYS A 341 29.92 4.16 19.58
C LYS A 341 28.48 4.34 20.11
N PRO A 342 27.88 3.35 20.76
CA PRO A 342 26.55 3.49 21.35
C PRO A 342 26.58 4.52 22.49
N VAL A 343 25.55 5.37 22.54
CA VAL A 343 25.39 6.46 23.51
C VAL A 343 25.54 5.99 24.97
N GLN A 344 25.19 4.74 25.25
CA GLN A 344 25.20 4.13 26.58
C GLN A 344 26.60 3.76 27.12
N GLU A 345 27.63 3.76 26.26
CA GLU A 345 29.03 3.50 26.62
C GLU A 345 29.87 4.78 26.79
N LEU A 346 29.31 5.97 26.53
CA LEU A 346 29.98 7.23 26.86
C LEU A 346 29.81 7.51 28.36
N PRO A 347 30.90 7.77 29.11
CA PRO A 347 30.82 7.98 30.54
C PRO A 347 29.94 9.20 30.86
N ALA A 348 28.88 8.98 31.64
CA ALA A 348 28.12 10.04 32.26
C ALA A 348 29.05 10.83 33.20
N HIS A 349 29.41 12.05 32.80
CA HIS A 349 30.16 13.05 33.56
C HIS A 349 31.14 12.47 34.59
N ALA A 350 32.29 11.97 34.13
CA ALA A 350 33.40 11.69 35.02
C ALA A 350 33.91 13.01 35.62
N SER A 351 33.79 13.12 36.95
CA SER A 351 34.33 14.16 37.80
C SER A 351 35.72 14.64 37.34
N ALA A 352 35.87 15.95 37.21
CA ALA A 352 37.12 16.60 36.87
C ALA A 352 38.15 16.43 38.01
N ALA A 353 38.89 15.32 37.98
CA ALA A 353 40.11 15.12 38.76
C ALA A 353 41.03 14.09 38.06
N GLY A 354 41.73 14.51 36.99
CA GLY A 354 42.83 13.75 36.38
C GLY A 354 42.95 13.90 34.86
N PRO A 355 44.17 13.85 34.27
CA PRO A 355 44.37 13.98 32.83
C PRO A 355 44.17 12.63 32.16
N THR A 356 42.96 12.36 31.68
CA THR A 356 42.71 11.16 30.86
C THR A 356 41.66 11.48 29.80
N THR A 357 42.13 11.47 28.54
CA THR A 357 41.40 11.29 27.28
C THR A 357 39.99 11.88 27.21
N ILE A 358 39.91 13.07 26.62
CA ILE A 358 38.69 13.65 26.05
C ILE A 358 38.09 12.61 25.09
N VAL A 359 37.02 11.93 25.49
CA VAL A 359 36.17 11.19 24.56
C VAL A 359 35.38 12.24 23.81
N ASP A 360 35.64 12.38 22.51
CA ASP A 360 35.06 13.43 21.68
C ASP A 360 33.57 13.14 21.47
N ARG A 361 32.70 14.10 21.80
CA ARG A 361 31.21 13.93 21.78
C ARG A 361 30.68 13.55 20.39
N GLY A 362 31.49 13.76 19.34
CA GLY A 362 31.23 13.33 17.97
C GLY A 362 31.18 11.83 17.73
N ASP A 363 31.74 10.98 18.62
CA ASP A 363 31.84 9.52 18.42
C ASP A 363 30.47 8.80 18.32
N ALA A 364 29.39 9.42 18.77
CA ALA A 364 28.02 8.87 18.71
C ALA A 364 27.39 8.99 17.32
N TYR A 365 27.79 9.98 16.52
CA TYR A 365 27.22 10.27 15.20
C TYR A 365 28.27 10.46 14.10
N ARG A 366 29.56 10.29 14.44
CA ARG A 366 30.72 10.25 13.54
C ARG A 366 31.48 8.94 13.71
N THR A 367 31.87 8.31 12.61
CA THR A 367 32.67 7.07 12.64
C THR A 367 34.12 7.36 13.02
N PRO A 368 34.88 6.36 13.52
CA PRO A 368 36.34 6.42 13.55
C PRO A 368 36.91 6.60 12.13
N ALA A 369 38.21 6.91 12.03
CA ALA A 369 38.88 7.09 10.74
C ALA A 369 38.82 5.80 9.90
N LEU A 370 38.15 5.88 8.75
CA LEU A 370 37.99 4.78 7.79
C LEU A 370 39.04 4.88 6.69
N ALA A 371 39.43 3.75 6.10
CA ALA A 371 40.25 3.74 4.89
C ALA A 371 39.37 3.99 3.66
N ALA A 372 39.77 4.93 2.80
CA ALA A 372 39.04 5.24 1.57
C ALA A 372 39.76 4.69 0.33
N TYR A 373 39.01 4.05 -0.56
CA TYR A 373 39.47 3.46 -1.82
C TYR A 373 38.64 3.97 -3.00
N VAL A 374 39.26 4.18 -4.17
CA VAL A 374 38.47 4.38 -5.42
C VAL A 374 37.68 3.11 -5.70
N ALA A 375 36.39 3.24 -6.03
CA ALA A 375 35.55 2.13 -6.43
C ALA A 375 35.37 2.08 -7.95
N ASP A 376 35.21 0.88 -8.51
CA ASP A 376 34.81 0.71 -9.91
C ASP A 376 33.30 0.91 -10.11
N ALA A 377 32.81 0.80 -11.35
CA ALA A 377 31.38 0.93 -11.67
C ALA A 377 30.47 -0.11 -10.97
N THR A 378 31.06 -1.13 -10.34
CA THR A 378 30.35 -2.17 -9.55
C THR A 378 30.52 -1.98 -8.04
N GLY A 379 31.18 -0.91 -7.59
CA GLY A 379 31.38 -0.59 -6.18
C GLY A 379 32.56 -1.31 -5.53
N GLN A 380 33.40 -2.02 -6.29
CA GLN A 380 34.53 -2.80 -5.74
C GLN A 380 35.76 -1.91 -5.48
N PRO A 381 36.46 -2.06 -4.33
CA PRO A 381 37.62 -1.24 -3.98
C PRO A 381 38.83 -1.52 -4.89
N GLN A 382 39.50 -0.46 -5.35
CA GLN A 382 40.69 -0.53 -6.19
C GLN A 382 41.95 -0.01 -5.47
N ALA A 383 42.15 1.31 -5.46
CA ALA A 383 43.36 1.96 -4.94
C ALA A 383 43.04 2.85 -3.75
N ARG A 384 43.85 2.78 -2.69
CA ARG A 384 43.67 3.60 -1.49
C ARG A 384 44.02 5.07 -1.78
N ILE A 385 43.11 5.96 -1.41
CA ILE A 385 43.18 7.40 -1.72
C ILE A 385 43.30 8.28 -0.49
N GLY A 386 42.94 7.79 0.70
CA GLY A 386 43.04 8.57 1.92
C GLY A 386 42.34 7.96 3.12
N THR A 387 42.00 8.82 4.07
CA THR A 387 41.13 8.51 5.21
C THR A 387 39.81 9.26 5.10
N ALA A 388 38.74 8.68 5.61
CA ALA A 388 37.41 9.27 5.59
C ALA A 388 36.70 9.13 6.94
N TYR A 389 35.77 10.05 7.18
CA TYR A 389 34.86 10.01 8.32
C TYR A 389 33.44 10.09 7.78
N VAL A 390 32.56 9.24 8.30
CA VAL A 390 31.12 9.30 7.99
C VAL A 390 30.41 9.95 9.16
N THR A 391 29.61 10.97 8.87
CA THR A 391 28.77 11.68 9.83
C THR A 391 27.31 11.47 9.45
N SER A 392 26.53 10.86 10.34
CA SER A 392 25.11 10.61 10.13
C SER A 392 24.29 11.74 10.75
N GLU A 393 23.59 12.49 9.90
CA GLU A 393 22.74 13.62 10.30
C GLU A 393 21.50 13.17 11.07
N SER A 394 20.92 12.03 10.68
CA SER A 394 19.79 11.41 11.38
C SER A 394 20.16 11.03 12.82
N LYS A 395 21.32 10.38 13.01
CA LYS A 395 21.84 10.02 14.34
C LYS A 395 22.21 11.25 15.16
N ARG A 396 22.77 12.29 14.54
CA ARG A 396 23.07 13.56 15.21
C ARG A 396 21.80 14.22 15.74
N LEU A 397 20.74 14.31 14.93
CA LEU A 397 19.45 14.86 15.36
C LEU A 397 18.82 14.03 16.48
N ALA A 398 18.81 12.71 16.36
CA ALA A 398 18.30 11.83 17.41
C ALA A 398 19.06 12.02 18.73
N TYR A 399 20.40 12.08 18.67
CA TYR A 399 21.24 12.35 19.84
C TYR A 399 20.95 13.73 20.45
N MET A 400 20.83 14.79 19.64
CA MET A 400 20.51 16.12 20.12
C MET A 400 19.14 16.18 20.81
N VAL A 401 18.14 15.47 20.28
CA VAL A 401 16.81 15.41 20.91
C VAL A 401 16.88 14.64 22.24
N ASP A 402 17.57 13.49 22.27
CA ASP A 402 17.71 12.69 23.49
C ASP A 402 18.45 13.44 24.60
N GLU A 403 19.53 14.13 24.26
CA GLU A 403 20.25 14.96 25.21
C GLU A 403 19.40 16.15 25.67
N SER A 404 18.63 16.78 24.76
CA SER A 404 17.70 17.86 25.11
C SER A 404 16.61 17.40 26.10
N VAL A 405 16.03 16.21 25.89
CA VAL A 405 15.04 15.63 26.83
C VAL A 405 15.69 15.35 28.18
N ARG A 406 16.89 14.76 28.19
CA ARG A 406 17.64 14.50 29.43
C ARG A 406 17.91 15.79 30.20
N LEU A 407 18.34 16.85 29.52
CA LEU A 407 18.63 18.15 30.13
C LEU A 407 17.38 18.84 30.67
N LEU A 408 16.23 18.68 30.02
CA LEU A 408 14.96 19.21 30.53
C LEU A 408 14.56 18.51 31.85
N HIS A 409 14.80 17.20 31.98
CA HIS A 409 14.61 16.49 33.25
C HIS A 409 15.61 16.94 34.34
N GLU A 410 16.89 17.14 33.98
CA GLU A 410 17.90 17.66 34.90
C GLU A 410 17.55 19.10 35.36
N LEU A 411 17.01 19.93 34.46
CA LEU A 411 16.54 21.28 34.77
C LEU A 411 15.34 21.28 35.71
N GLU A 412 14.38 20.37 35.51
CA GLU A 412 13.24 20.20 36.41
C GLU A 412 13.69 19.79 37.82
N THR A 413 14.62 18.83 37.89
CA THR A 413 15.21 18.36 39.15
C THR A 413 15.94 19.50 39.86
N PHE A 414 16.75 20.27 39.13
CA PHE A 414 17.45 21.43 39.68
C PHE A 414 16.49 22.52 40.17
N ARG A 415 15.38 22.77 39.45
CA ARG A 415 14.37 23.75 39.86
C ARG A 415 13.75 23.38 41.20
N GLU A 416 13.41 22.11 41.40
CA GLU A 416 12.89 21.62 42.69
C GLU A 416 13.95 21.75 43.79
N ASP A 417 15.18 21.31 43.53
CA ASP A 417 16.32 21.44 44.46
C ASP A 417 16.58 22.91 44.86
N ALA A 418 16.49 23.85 43.91
CA ALA A 418 16.69 25.28 44.16
C ALA A 418 15.55 25.91 44.98
N TYR A 419 14.31 25.47 44.75
CA TYR A 419 13.17 25.89 45.56
C TYR A 419 13.30 25.38 47.00
N GLN A 420 13.65 24.10 47.17
CA GLN A 420 13.90 23.49 48.49
C GLN A 420 15.07 24.13 49.22
N ALA A 421 16.15 24.47 48.52
CA ALA A 421 17.30 25.16 49.10
C ALA A 421 16.93 26.59 49.56
N SER A 422 16.08 27.29 48.82
CA SER A 422 15.57 28.62 49.21
C SER A 422 14.69 28.55 50.47
N LEU A 423 13.81 27.54 50.56
CA LEU A 423 13.03 27.28 51.78
C LEU A 423 13.93 26.91 52.96
N SER A 424 14.93 26.06 52.74
CA SER A 424 15.90 25.68 53.77
C SER A 424 16.72 26.88 54.24
N ALA A 425 17.10 27.80 53.35
CA ALA A 425 17.81 29.02 53.71
C ALA A 425 16.94 29.96 54.56
N LEU A 426 15.65 30.09 54.25
CA LEU A 426 14.70 30.82 55.10
C LEU A 426 14.53 30.17 56.48
N ASP A 427 14.49 28.84 56.52
CA ASP A 427 14.41 28.08 57.77
C ASP A 427 15.66 28.29 58.62
N ILE A 428 16.86 28.27 58.02
CA ILE A 428 18.12 28.60 58.72
C ILE A 428 18.10 30.01 59.29
N LEU A 429 17.64 31.00 58.54
CA LEU A 429 17.51 32.38 59.04
C LEU A 429 16.52 32.45 60.21
N GLY A 430 15.44 31.67 60.19
CA GLY A 430 14.52 31.52 61.31
C GLY A 430 15.15 30.82 62.53
N MET A 431 15.94 29.76 62.30
CA MET A 431 16.70 29.07 63.35
C MET A 431 17.77 29.99 63.96
N TYR A 432 18.38 30.85 63.15
CA TYR A 432 19.34 31.84 63.62
C TYR A 432 18.68 32.86 64.54
N ASP A 433 17.56 33.46 64.12
CA ASP A 433 16.78 34.41 64.94
C ASP A 433 16.31 33.77 66.26
N ASN A 434 15.84 32.52 66.21
CA ASN A 434 15.51 31.74 67.40
C ASN A 434 16.74 31.53 68.30
N THR A 435 17.89 31.16 67.73
CA THR A 435 19.13 30.97 68.48
C THR A 435 19.57 32.26 69.19
N VAL A 436 19.52 33.40 68.50
CA VAL A 436 19.77 34.71 69.11
C VAL A 436 18.78 34.97 70.25
N GLY A 437 17.49 34.73 70.03
CA GLY A 437 16.45 34.85 71.06
C GLY A 437 16.70 33.96 72.29
N ARG A 438 17.20 32.74 72.09
CA ARG A 438 17.59 31.82 73.18
C ARG A 438 18.83 32.30 73.92
N LEU A 439 19.84 32.83 73.23
CA LEU A 439 21.01 33.41 73.89
C LEU A 439 20.67 34.68 74.69
N VAL A 440 19.75 35.52 74.21
CA VAL A 440 19.23 36.65 75.01
C VAL A 440 18.52 36.13 76.26
N SER A 441 17.82 34.99 76.19
CA SER A 441 17.21 34.38 77.37
C SER A 441 18.24 33.86 78.38
N VAL A 442 19.38 33.36 77.90
CA VAL A 442 20.54 32.98 78.74
C VAL A 442 21.13 34.21 79.41
N GLN A 443 21.39 35.29 78.66
CA GLN A 443 21.87 36.56 79.20
C GLN A 443 20.96 37.07 80.33
N ARG A 444 19.65 37.17 80.09
CA ARG A 444 18.68 37.61 81.13
C ARG A 444 18.66 36.70 82.35
N ALA A 445 18.81 35.39 82.17
CA ALA A 445 18.85 34.44 83.28
C ALA A 445 20.13 34.61 84.11
N LEU A 446 21.26 34.90 83.46
CA LEU A 446 22.55 35.16 84.09
C LEU A 446 22.57 36.53 84.80
N GLU A 447 22.05 37.59 84.19
CA GLU A 447 21.89 38.92 84.82
C GLU A 447 21.04 38.82 86.10
N LYS A 448 19.90 38.11 86.03
CA LYS A 448 19.05 37.90 87.19
C LYS A 448 19.73 37.05 88.28
N ALA A 449 20.61 36.14 87.89
CA ALA A 449 21.42 35.36 88.82
C ALA A 449 22.52 36.23 89.47
N GLU A 450 23.13 37.15 88.72
CA GLU A 450 24.11 38.12 89.22
C GLU A 450 23.49 39.10 90.23
N ASP A 451 22.31 39.65 89.92
CA ASP A 451 21.54 40.50 90.84
C ASP A 451 21.19 39.76 92.14
N ALA A 452 20.77 38.49 92.03
CA ALA A 452 20.47 37.65 93.19
C ALA A 452 21.71 37.34 94.03
N LEU A 453 22.88 37.18 93.40
CA LEU A 453 24.16 37.03 94.08
C LEU A 453 24.60 38.31 94.79
N GLY A 454 24.35 39.49 94.20
CA GLY A 454 24.63 40.79 94.82
C GLY A 454 23.76 41.08 96.05
N ALA A 455 22.52 40.59 96.06
CA ALA A 455 21.62 40.65 97.22
C ALA A 455 21.92 39.59 98.31
N SER A 456 22.52 38.47 97.91
CA SER A 456 22.90 37.32 98.73
C SER A 456 24.33 37.50 99.27
N GLY A 457 24.49 38.12 100.44
CA GLY A 457 25.82 38.36 101.06
C GLY A 457 26.69 37.12 101.34
N GLY A 458 26.25 35.90 100.97
CA GLY A 458 26.96 34.63 101.12
C GLY A 458 27.56 34.05 99.82
N GLY A 459 27.40 34.72 98.67
CA GLY A 459 28.03 34.30 97.41
C GLY A 459 27.47 32.98 96.82
N THR A 460 26.25 32.58 97.19
CA THR A 460 25.57 31.38 96.69
C THR A 460 24.24 31.74 96.02
N LEU A 461 23.88 31.00 94.97
CA LEU A 461 22.62 31.15 94.22
C LEU A 461 21.48 30.30 94.77
N GLY A 462 20.26 30.84 94.71
CA GLY A 462 19.03 30.11 94.99
C GLY A 462 18.75 29.00 93.97
N TRP A 463 18.00 27.99 94.41
CA TRP A 463 17.67 26.82 93.58
C TRP A 463 16.81 27.16 92.36
N GLN A 464 15.97 28.20 92.45
CA GLN A 464 15.08 28.63 91.36
C GLN A 464 15.88 29.35 90.26
N GLU A 465 16.79 30.23 90.63
CA GLU A 465 17.66 30.98 89.73
C GLU A 465 18.63 30.04 89.01
N ALA A 466 19.26 29.11 89.74
CA ALA A 466 20.14 28.12 89.15
C ALA A 466 19.41 27.19 88.16
N ALA A 467 18.15 26.80 88.46
CA ALA A 467 17.32 26.02 87.55
C ALA A 467 16.93 26.79 86.27
N ALA A 468 16.70 28.11 86.39
CA ALA A 468 16.37 28.97 85.27
C ALA A 468 17.56 29.13 84.31
N VAL A 469 18.76 29.32 84.85
CA VAL A 469 20.02 29.39 84.06
C VAL A 469 20.29 28.06 83.36
N GLU A 470 20.19 26.94 84.07
CA GLU A 470 20.40 25.60 83.49
C GLU A 470 19.43 25.31 82.34
N LYS A 471 18.14 25.62 82.51
CA LYS A 471 17.14 25.47 81.46
C LYS A 471 17.41 26.38 80.26
N ALA A 472 17.73 27.65 80.49
CA ALA A 472 18.01 28.60 79.42
C ALA A 472 19.23 28.16 78.58
N ILE A 473 20.29 27.68 79.24
CA ILE A 473 21.50 27.16 78.58
C ILE A 473 21.18 25.90 77.78
N SER A 474 20.44 24.95 78.37
CA SER A 474 20.03 23.72 77.68
C SER A 474 19.20 24.00 76.42
N ASP A 475 18.24 24.91 76.51
CA ASP A 475 17.39 25.32 75.37
C ASP A 475 18.24 26.01 74.28
N ALA A 476 19.21 26.85 74.68
CA ALA A 476 20.11 27.52 73.74
C ALA A 476 21.09 26.55 73.04
N ILE A 477 21.66 25.57 73.76
CA ILE A 477 22.50 24.53 73.15
C ILE A 477 21.71 23.72 72.12
N GLY A 478 20.46 23.34 72.44
CA GLY A 478 19.60 22.62 71.48
C GLY A 478 19.27 23.43 70.21
N ALA A 479 19.11 24.75 70.35
CA ALA A 479 18.94 25.65 69.21
C ALA A 479 20.21 25.73 68.35
N VAL A 480 21.39 25.84 68.98
CA VAL A 480 22.69 25.84 68.30
C VAL A 480 22.93 24.53 67.55
N ASP A 481 22.61 23.38 68.13
CA ASP A 481 22.77 22.06 67.48
C ASP A 481 21.89 21.93 66.23
N SER A 482 20.66 22.47 66.30
CA SER A 482 19.72 22.47 65.19
C SER A 482 20.23 23.35 64.04
N LEU A 483 20.74 24.54 64.37
CA LEU A 483 21.32 25.48 63.42
C LEU A 483 22.59 24.92 62.75
N GLU A 484 23.48 24.30 63.52
CA GLU A 484 24.71 23.65 63.02
C GLU A 484 24.37 22.52 62.04
N SER A 485 23.38 21.68 62.37
CA SER A 485 22.90 20.61 61.49
C SER A 485 22.30 21.13 60.18
N ALA A 486 21.54 22.23 60.24
CA ALA A 486 20.92 22.84 59.06
C ALA A 486 21.98 23.48 58.14
N LEU A 487 22.95 24.20 58.70
CA LEU A 487 24.06 24.81 57.96
C LEU A 487 24.92 23.78 57.23
N GLY A 488 25.15 22.60 57.83
CA GLY A 488 25.89 21.52 57.19
C GLY A 488 25.23 20.94 55.93
N LYS A 489 23.89 20.98 55.82
CA LYS A 489 23.17 20.46 54.66
C LYS A 489 23.20 21.39 53.46
N ILE A 490 23.16 22.72 53.69
CA ILE A 490 23.12 23.73 52.61
C ILE A 490 24.43 23.81 51.82
N GLY A 491 25.59 23.54 52.43
CA GLY A 491 26.89 23.56 51.72
C GLY A 491 26.98 22.62 50.50
N SER A 492 26.10 21.62 50.41
CA SER A 492 26.02 20.70 49.26
C SER A 492 25.28 21.26 48.04
N PHE A 493 24.54 22.37 48.19
CA PHE A 493 23.76 22.97 47.10
C PHE A 493 24.65 23.71 46.08
N GLU A 494 25.70 24.38 46.55
CA GLU A 494 26.61 25.14 45.68
C GLU A 494 27.31 24.23 44.65
N SER A 495 27.78 23.06 45.08
CA SER A 495 28.45 22.10 44.20
C SER A 495 27.49 21.54 43.15
N ARG A 496 26.24 21.25 43.53
CA ARG A 496 25.18 20.81 42.60
C ARG A 496 24.81 21.90 41.61
N ALA A 497 24.68 23.15 42.05
CA ALA A 497 24.36 24.27 41.16
C ALA A 497 25.46 24.50 40.12
N LYS A 498 26.74 24.44 40.52
CA LYS A 498 27.89 24.51 39.59
C LYS A 498 27.88 23.37 38.58
N GLN A 499 27.53 22.16 39.01
CA GLN A 499 27.41 21.01 38.13
C GLN A 499 26.32 21.21 37.07
N VAL A 500 25.12 21.67 37.46
CA VAL A 500 24.01 21.93 36.54
C VAL A 500 24.33 23.03 35.53
N VAL A 501 25.01 24.10 35.95
CA VAL A 501 25.45 25.17 35.04
C VAL A 501 26.41 24.61 33.98
N SER A 502 27.36 23.75 34.36
CA SER A 502 28.28 23.13 33.41
C SER A 502 27.58 22.22 32.39
N MET A 503 26.48 21.57 32.80
CA MET A 503 25.63 20.75 31.93
C MET A 503 24.84 21.61 30.95
N LEU A 504 24.21 22.70 31.43
CA LEU A 504 23.46 23.64 30.59
C LEU A 504 24.35 24.36 29.57
N SER A 505 25.57 24.77 29.94
CA SER A 505 26.51 25.36 28.99
C SER A 505 26.97 24.35 27.93
N SER A 506 27.24 23.10 28.34
CA SER A 506 27.56 22.02 27.39
C SER A 506 26.42 21.75 26.40
N ALA A 507 25.17 21.88 26.86
CA ALA A 507 23.99 21.75 26.02
C ALA A 507 23.87 22.86 24.96
N GLY A 508 24.10 24.11 25.37
CA GLY A 508 24.09 25.26 24.46
C GLY A 508 25.11 25.09 23.33
N GLU A 509 26.32 24.61 23.65
CA GLU A 509 27.35 24.31 22.66
C GLU A 509 26.89 23.26 21.62
N LEU A 510 26.28 22.16 22.06
CA LEU A 510 25.75 21.10 21.17
C LEU A 510 24.67 21.63 20.20
N LEU A 511 23.79 22.52 20.68
CA LEU A 511 22.76 23.13 19.84
C LEU A 511 23.35 24.10 18.81
N THR A 512 24.47 24.75 19.12
CA THR A 512 25.16 25.66 18.18
C THR A 512 26.01 24.95 17.14
N GLU A 513 26.61 23.80 17.47
CA GLU A 513 27.49 23.04 16.57
C GLU A 513 26.75 22.56 15.30
N GLY A 514 25.43 22.34 15.39
CA GLY A 514 24.56 21.99 14.25
C GLY A 514 24.13 23.17 13.36
N THR A 515 24.49 24.41 13.69
CA THR A 515 24.06 25.62 12.95
C THR A 515 25.14 26.20 12.02
N GLY A 516 26.36 25.62 12.03
CA GLY A 516 27.51 26.12 11.27
C GLY A 516 27.57 25.67 9.80
N THR A 517 27.49 26.64 8.88
CA THR A 517 28.16 26.74 7.56
C THR A 517 28.41 25.45 6.74
N GLY A 518 27.40 24.63 6.50
CA GLY A 518 27.52 23.48 5.57
C GLY A 518 26.25 23.21 4.76
N ASP A 519 26.08 23.91 3.64
CA ASP A 519 25.13 23.70 2.51
C ASP A 519 23.77 23.03 2.80
N GLY A 520 23.19 23.36 3.95
CA GLY A 520 21.91 22.83 4.39
C GLY A 520 21.41 23.68 5.55
N GLU A 521 20.75 24.78 5.23
CA GLU A 521 20.07 25.61 6.20
C GLU A 521 18.94 24.80 6.87
N LEU A 522 19.00 24.64 8.20
CA LEU A 522 17.85 24.16 8.99
C LEU A 522 16.59 24.92 8.55
N PRO A 523 15.44 24.23 8.33
CA PRO A 523 14.18 24.89 8.03
C PRO A 523 13.95 26.04 9.03
N PRO A 524 13.48 27.21 8.57
CA PRO A 524 13.39 28.41 9.41
C PRO A 524 12.57 28.17 10.69
N THR A 525 11.56 27.31 10.63
CA THR A 525 10.75 26.90 11.79
C THR A 525 11.53 26.12 12.84
N VAL A 526 12.45 25.25 12.44
CA VAL A 526 13.28 24.45 13.37
C VAL A 526 14.41 25.33 13.93
N ARG A 527 15.01 26.18 13.10
CA ARG A 527 16.05 27.13 13.51
C ARG A 527 15.56 28.08 14.59
N ASP A 528 14.39 28.68 14.38
CA ASP A 528 13.80 29.60 15.37
C ASP A 528 13.50 28.87 16.69
N ARG A 529 13.00 27.64 16.63
CA ARG A 529 12.74 26.82 17.83
C ARG A 529 14.02 26.47 18.58
N VAL A 530 15.08 26.05 17.88
CA VAL A 530 16.39 25.75 18.49
C VAL A 530 17.00 27.01 19.12
N ALA A 531 16.90 28.17 18.46
CA ALA A 531 17.37 29.44 19.00
C ALA A 531 16.58 29.86 20.26
N THR A 532 15.25 29.65 20.29
CA THR A 532 14.44 29.92 21.49
C THR A 532 14.79 28.99 22.64
N LEU A 533 15.06 27.72 22.37
CA LEU A 533 15.50 26.75 23.38
C LEU A 533 16.87 27.13 23.94
N GLN A 534 17.81 27.51 23.08
CA GLN A 534 19.13 27.97 23.49
C GLN A 534 19.04 29.21 24.38
N ALA A 535 18.27 30.22 23.97
CA ALA A 535 18.06 31.42 24.78
C ALA A 535 17.41 31.10 26.15
N ALA A 536 16.51 30.10 26.20
CA ALA A 536 15.90 29.65 27.44
C ALA A 536 16.90 28.91 28.35
N LEU A 537 17.77 28.08 27.79
CA LEU A 537 18.83 27.36 28.52
C LEU A 537 19.90 28.32 29.07
N ASP A 538 20.33 29.30 28.27
CA ASP A 538 21.26 30.34 28.72
C ASP A 538 20.66 31.18 29.86
N LEU A 539 19.40 31.58 29.71
CA LEU A 539 18.68 32.31 30.76
C LEU A 539 18.52 31.46 32.03
N ALA A 540 18.27 30.16 31.90
CA ALA A 540 18.17 29.24 33.03
C ALA A 540 19.53 29.08 33.73
N GLY A 541 20.63 28.96 32.98
CA GLY A 541 21.99 28.89 33.52
C GLY A 541 22.39 30.16 34.29
N VAL A 542 22.13 31.34 33.72
CA VAL A 542 22.40 32.62 34.39
C VAL A 542 21.61 32.75 35.70
N LYS A 543 20.31 32.41 35.67
CA LYS A 543 19.45 32.44 36.86
C LYS A 543 19.87 31.40 37.92
N ALA A 544 20.37 30.23 37.50
CA ALA A 544 20.89 29.21 38.41
C ALA A 544 22.11 29.72 39.20
N VAL A 545 23.05 30.39 38.52
CA VAL A 545 24.25 30.99 39.15
C VAL A 545 23.86 32.08 40.13
N GLU A 546 22.97 32.98 39.74
CA GLU A 546 22.53 34.10 40.57
C GLU A 546 21.88 33.60 41.88
N ARG A 547 21.06 32.55 41.80
CA ARG A 547 20.38 31.95 42.95
C ARG A 547 21.32 31.19 43.87
N ALA A 548 22.27 30.45 43.31
CA ALA A 548 23.31 29.78 44.09
C ALA A 548 24.20 30.77 44.85
N LYS A 549 24.44 31.95 44.28
CA LYS A 549 25.22 33.01 44.91
C LYS A 549 24.56 33.59 46.16
N VAL A 550 23.24 33.78 46.14
CA VAL A 550 22.49 34.26 47.33
C VAL A 550 22.59 33.26 48.49
N ILE A 551 22.54 31.97 48.19
CA ILE A 551 22.67 30.89 49.18
C ILE A 551 24.14 30.73 49.65
N ASP A 552 25.12 30.88 48.75
CA ASP A 552 26.55 30.92 49.11
C ASP A 552 26.87 32.11 50.03
N ASP A 553 26.32 33.29 49.75
CA ASP A 553 26.49 34.48 50.58
C ASP A 553 25.92 34.26 51.99
N LEU A 554 24.79 33.56 52.13
CA LEU A 554 24.24 33.15 53.44
C LEU A 554 25.23 32.24 54.19
N VAL A 555 25.73 31.18 53.56
CA VAL A 555 26.69 30.25 54.19
C VAL A 555 27.96 30.98 54.60
N ARG A 556 28.50 31.83 53.73
CA ARG A 556 29.71 32.61 53.97
C ARG A 556 29.56 33.58 55.15
N ARG A 557 28.40 34.22 55.29
CA ARG A 557 28.09 35.15 56.40
C ARG A 557 27.71 34.43 57.70
N ALA A 558 27.07 33.27 57.62
CA ALA A 558 26.70 32.47 58.79
C ALA A 558 27.87 31.66 59.38
N ASN A 559 28.89 31.35 58.58
CA ASN A 559 30.03 30.52 59.00
C ASN A 559 30.84 31.13 60.19
N PRO A 560 31.21 32.42 60.19
CA PRO A 560 31.85 33.05 61.36
C PRO A 560 30.98 32.96 62.63
N ALA A 561 29.67 33.21 62.49
CA ALA A 561 28.71 33.10 63.59
C ALA A 561 28.62 31.67 64.16
N ALA A 562 28.60 30.66 63.28
CA ALA A 562 28.61 29.26 63.68
C ALA A 562 29.88 28.87 64.45
N GLN A 563 31.04 29.40 64.05
CA GLN A 563 32.31 29.17 64.76
C GLN A 563 32.30 29.76 66.17
N GLU A 564 31.73 30.97 66.35
CA GLU A 564 31.60 31.58 67.68
C GLU A 564 30.59 30.85 68.57
N LEU A 565 29.47 30.40 68.01
CA LEU A 565 28.51 29.54 68.71
C LEU A 565 29.14 28.21 69.18
N ALA A 566 29.98 27.60 68.35
CA ALA A 566 30.73 26.40 68.71
C ALA A 566 31.74 26.65 69.84
N LYS A 567 32.43 27.79 69.81
CA LYS A 567 33.33 28.23 70.90
C LYS A 567 32.57 28.45 72.20
N TRP A 568 31.42 29.14 72.15
CA TRP A 568 30.54 29.34 73.30
C TRP A 568 30.07 28.03 73.93
N LYS A 569 29.58 27.09 73.10
CA LYS A 569 29.17 25.75 73.53
C LYS A 569 30.33 25.01 74.21
N THR A 570 31.54 25.11 73.65
CA THR A 570 32.74 24.48 74.20
C THR A 570 33.16 25.13 75.53
N ALA A 571 33.06 26.45 75.65
CA ALA A 571 33.34 27.18 76.88
C ALA A 571 32.36 26.76 78.00
N LEU A 572 31.07 26.68 77.70
CA LEU A 572 30.05 26.21 78.64
C LEU A 572 30.25 24.75 79.05
N ALA A 573 30.57 23.87 78.10
CA ALA A 573 30.91 22.48 78.41
C ALA A 573 32.16 22.38 79.29
N GLY A 574 33.16 23.23 79.08
CA GLY A 574 34.36 23.33 79.92
C GLY A 574 34.04 23.78 81.34
N ILE A 575 33.11 24.72 81.52
CA ILE A 575 32.65 25.17 82.83
C ILE A 575 31.82 24.07 83.51
N ALA A 576 30.90 23.44 82.79
CA ALA A 576 30.06 22.36 83.29
C ALA A 576 30.85 21.06 83.60
N GLY A 577 31.99 20.84 82.96
CA GLY A 577 32.85 19.68 83.21
C GLY A 577 33.70 19.77 84.47
N ARG A 578 33.86 20.97 85.07
CA ARG A 578 34.71 21.19 86.25
C ARG A 578 34.09 20.67 87.56
N VAL A 579 32.78 20.44 87.62
CA VAL A 579 32.02 19.80 88.72
C VAL A 579 30.75 19.18 88.13
N SER A 580 30.14 18.18 88.76
CA SER A 580 28.97 17.42 88.29
C SER A 580 27.64 18.22 88.15
N GLY A 581 27.64 19.29 87.34
CA GLY A 581 26.47 20.10 86.99
C GLY A 581 26.59 21.58 87.36
N ILE A 582 26.05 22.44 86.49
CA ILE A 582 26.00 23.91 86.65
C ILE A 582 25.38 24.28 88.01
N ARG A 583 24.34 23.55 88.43
CA ARG A 583 23.66 23.73 89.70
C ARG A 583 24.55 23.55 90.92
N ALA A 584 25.50 22.60 90.87
CA ALA A 584 26.43 22.33 91.96
C ALA A 584 27.52 23.40 92.06
N LEU A 585 27.94 23.96 90.93
CA LEU A 585 28.93 25.05 90.87
C LEU A 585 28.36 26.37 91.42
N LEU A 586 27.12 26.70 91.04
CA LEU A 586 26.44 27.93 91.46
C LEU A 586 26.02 27.92 92.94
N ALA A 587 26.06 26.76 93.60
CA ALA A 587 25.86 26.62 95.04
C ALA A 587 27.16 26.80 95.87
N THR A 588 28.32 26.99 95.23
CA THR A 588 29.61 27.23 95.90
C THR A 588 29.92 28.72 95.99
N GLY A 589 30.83 29.13 96.88
CA GLY A 589 31.27 30.53 97.02
C GLY A 589 31.98 31.15 95.80
N HIS A 590 32.09 30.42 94.68
CA HIS A 590 32.65 30.89 93.41
C HIS A 590 31.55 31.13 92.35
N ALA A 591 30.28 31.14 92.74
CA ALA A 591 29.15 31.32 91.83
C ALA A 591 29.21 32.65 91.05
N GLY A 592 29.67 33.73 91.71
CA GLY A 592 29.81 35.05 91.07
C GLY A 592 30.78 35.08 89.90
N THR A 593 31.97 34.47 90.05
CA THR A 593 32.95 34.42 88.95
C THR A 593 32.44 33.56 87.79
N VAL A 594 31.77 32.46 88.09
CA VAL A 594 31.22 31.56 87.06
C VAL A 594 30.08 32.21 86.28
N VAL A 595 29.15 32.92 86.94
CA VAL A 595 28.07 33.65 86.26
C VAL A 595 28.63 34.79 85.41
N SER A 596 29.60 35.54 85.93
CA SER A 596 30.28 36.61 85.18
C SER A 596 30.97 36.07 83.93
N ASP A 597 31.76 34.99 84.05
CA ASP A 597 32.45 34.36 82.91
C ASP A 597 31.45 33.86 81.85
N MET A 598 30.31 33.29 82.28
CA MET A 598 29.24 32.85 81.38
C MET A 598 28.52 34.04 80.72
N LEU A 599 28.32 35.14 81.45
CA LEU A 599 27.68 36.35 80.96
C LEU A 599 28.58 37.02 79.91
N ASP A 600 29.87 37.16 80.19
CA ASP A 600 30.87 37.71 79.27
C ASP A 600 30.98 36.86 78.00
N ALA A 601 31.04 35.54 78.15
CA ALA A 601 31.07 34.61 77.00
C ALA A 601 29.77 34.70 76.16
N THR A 602 28.62 34.87 76.81
CA THR A 602 27.33 35.00 76.11
C THR A 602 27.20 36.37 75.43
N ASN A 603 27.61 37.45 76.09
CA ASN A 603 27.58 38.82 75.55
C ASN A 603 28.52 38.98 74.35
N ALA A 604 29.72 38.40 74.40
CA ALA A 604 30.67 38.41 73.29
C ALA A 604 30.08 37.77 72.03
N VAL A 605 29.36 36.66 72.18
CA VAL A 605 28.70 35.95 71.09
C VAL A 605 27.48 36.73 70.62
N LEU A 606 26.67 37.28 71.53
CA LEU A 606 25.47 38.04 71.19
C LEU A 606 25.79 39.29 70.37
N ALA A 607 26.85 40.01 70.74
CA ALA A 607 27.34 41.18 70.01
C ALA A 607 27.75 40.83 68.56
N GLN A 608 28.36 39.65 68.37
CA GLN A 608 28.76 39.19 67.04
C GLN A 608 27.58 38.69 66.21
N LEU A 609 26.56 38.07 66.84
CA LEU A 609 25.39 37.54 66.13
C LEU A 609 24.37 38.62 65.74
N GLN A 610 24.35 39.75 66.44
CA GLN A 610 23.44 40.87 66.14
C GLN A 610 23.84 41.69 64.90
N ASP A 611 25.08 41.54 64.40
CA ASP A 611 25.56 42.22 63.19
C ASP A 611 24.98 41.60 61.89
N MET A 612 24.40 40.41 61.98
CA MET A 612 23.83 39.72 60.82
C MET A 612 22.44 40.28 60.47
N ASP A 613 22.29 40.89 59.28
CA ASP A 613 21.01 41.39 58.76
C ASP A 613 20.08 40.24 58.30
N VAL A 614 19.46 39.55 59.27
CA VAL A 614 18.53 38.45 59.04
C VAL A 614 17.33 38.90 58.20
N THR A 615 16.79 40.10 58.46
CA THR A 615 15.58 40.60 57.81
C THR A 615 15.82 40.93 56.34
N GLY A 616 16.92 41.62 56.01
CA GLY A 616 17.29 41.91 54.62
C GLY A 616 17.56 40.64 53.81
N MET A 617 18.21 39.65 54.41
CA MET A 617 18.46 38.35 53.76
C MET A 617 17.17 37.53 53.57
N GLN A 618 16.25 37.57 54.52
CA GLN A 618 14.93 36.92 54.36
C GLN A 618 14.14 37.52 53.19
N GLU A 619 14.19 38.85 53.02
CA GLU A 619 13.49 39.51 51.92
C GLU A 619 14.10 39.16 50.56
N GLN A 620 15.43 39.17 50.45
CA GLN A 620 16.15 38.75 49.23
C GLN A 620 15.82 37.29 48.85
N ILE A 621 15.81 36.38 49.82
CA ILE A 621 15.51 34.96 49.56
C ILE A 621 14.01 34.75 49.24
N ARG A 622 13.11 35.53 49.84
CA ARG A 622 11.67 35.50 49.50
C ARG A 622 11.40 35.99 48.08
N GLU A 623 12.08 37.05 47.66
CA GLU A 623 12.00 37.55 46.28
C GLU A 623 12.47 36.48 45.29
N VAL A 624 13.63 35.87 45.54
CA VAL A 624 14.14 34.74 44.75
C VAL A 624 13.16 33.56 44.71
N SER A 625 12.56 33.21 45.84
CA SER A 625 11.56 32.12 45.95
C SER A 625 10.28 32.42 45.17
N LYS A 626 9.80 33.68 45.21
CA LYS A 626 8.64 34.14 44.45
C LYS A 626 8.88 34.06 42.94
N ASP A 627 10.06 34.47 42.49
CA ASP A 627 10.45 34.41 41.08
C ASP A 627 10.69 32.96 40.60
N LEU A 628 11.14 32.06 41.47
CA LEU A 628 11.17 30.60 41.23
C LEU A 628 9.75 30.04 41.03
N GLY A 629 8.79 30.49 41.83
CA GLY A 629 7.38 30.13 41.69
C GLY A 629 6.76 30.60 40.37
N ALA A 630 7.20 31.75 39.84
CA ALA A 630 6.72 32.28 38.57
C ALA A 630 7.24 31.48 37.34
N VAL A 631 8.47 30.95 37.40
CA VAL A 631 9.05 30.09 36.32
C VAL A 631 8.37 28.71 36.24
N ARG A 632 7.57 28.32 37.23
CA ARG A 632 6.71 27.12 37.19
C ARG A 632 5.69 27.14 36.04
N SER A 633 5.47 28.29 35.39
CA SER A 633 4.61 28.39 34.21
C SER A 633 5.20 27.81 32.92
N ILE A 634 6.49 27.44 32.90
CA ILE A 634 7.09 26.72 31.77
C ILE A 634 6.78 25.23 31.94
N ASP A 635 5.86 24.72 31.11
CA ASP A 635 5.48 23.31 31.06
C ASP A 635 6.57 22.51 30.34
N THR A 636 7.60 22.11 31.09
CA THR A 636 8.71 21.28 30.59
C THR A 636 8.22 19.94 30.07
N ASP A 637 7.17 19.37 30.67
CA ASP A 637 6.56 18.13 30.20
C ASP A 637 5.94 18.29 28.82
N ALA A 638 5.31 19.43 28.52
CA ALA A 638 4.80 19.73 27.19
C ALA A 638 5.93 19.86 26.16
N ILE A 639 7.05 20.49 26.52
CA ILE A 639 8.22 20.61 25.66
C ILE A 639 8.84 19.22 25.41
N ILE A 640 8.98 18.38 26.43
CA ILE A 640 9.48 17.02 26.31
C ILE A 640 8.59 16.20 25.37
N ARG A 641 7.27 16.22 25.56
CA ARG A 641 6.32 15.52 24.67
C ARG A 641 6.45 15.98 23.21
N GLU A 642 6.62 17.28 22.98
CA GLU A 642 6.80 17.82 21.63
C GLU A 642 8.15 17.38 21.02
N LEU A 643 9.23 17.34 21.80
CA LEU A 643 10.53 16.84 21.36
C LEU A 643 10.52 15.33 21.08
N GLU A 644 9.84 14.55 21.91
CA GLU A 644 9.61 13.11 21.69
C GLU A 644 8.79 12.87 20.43
N TYR A 645 7.74 13.67 20.20
CA TYR A 645 6.97 13.62 18.96
C TYR A 645 7.82 13.96 17.73
N ILE A 646 8.70 14.96 17.82
CA ILE A 646 9.66 15.28 16.76
C ILE A 646 10.58 14.08 16.50
N LYS A 647 11.11 13.44 17.56
CA LYS A 647 11.95 12.24 17.46
C LYS A 647 11.23 11.08 16.78
N GLU A 648 9.99 10.80 17.18
CA GLU A 648 9.16 9.73 16.59
C GLU A 648 8.77 10.04 15.14
N SER A 649 8.68 11.32 14.79
CA SER A 649 8.39 11.80 13.44
C SER A 649 9.64 11.91 12.55
N LEU A 650 10.84 11.77 13.11
CA LEU A 650 12.06 11.73 12.31
C LEU A 650 11.99 10.53 11.37
N PRO A 651 12.28 10.69 10.07
CA PRO A 651 12.27 9.58 9.13
C PRO A 651 13.22 8.47 9.61
N ASN A 652 12.68 7.27 9.87
CA ASN A 652 13.47 6.08 10.17
C ASN A 652 14.06 5.48 8.88
N LEU A 653 14.74 6.31 8.10
CA LEU A 653 15.41 5.93 6.87
C LEU A 653 16.86 5.57 7.21
N LYS A 654 17.32 4.42 6.73
CA LYS A 654 18.73 4.09 6.82
C LYS A 654 19.54 5.04 5.95
N ASP A 655 20.77 5.35 6.37
CA ASP A 655 21.65 6.29 5.67
C ASP A 655 21.84 5.95 4.17
N ASP A 656 21.82 4.67 3.80
CA ASP A 656 21.92 4.18 2.42
C ASP A 656 20.59 4.22 1.63
N GLU A 657 19.45 4.12 2.31
CA GLU A 657 18.12 4.30 1.71
C GLU A 657 17.92 5.77 1.28
N VAL A 658 18.43 6.72 2.08
CA VAL A 658 18.44 8.14 1.74
C VAL A 658 19.27 8.38 0.47
N GLY A 659 20.50 7.87 0.43
CA GLY A 659 21.37 7.98 -0.75
C GLY A 659 20.80 7.30 -2.00
N ARG A 660 20.20 6.12 -1.87
CA ARG A 660 19.46 5.45 -2.97
C ARG A 660 18.28 6.26 -3.46
N SER A 661 17.50 6.84 -2.54
CA SER A 661 16.33 7.65 -2.89
C SER A 661 16.72 8.93 -3.62
N ILE A 662 17.80 9.61 -3.20
CA ILE A 662 18.34 10.77 -3.92
C ILE A 662 18.78 10.38 -5.34
N ARG A 663 19.50 9.25 -5.50
CA ARG A 663 19.88 8.76 -6.84
C ARG A 663 18.68 8.43 -7.72
N LEU A 664 17.65 7.80 -7.16
CA LEU A 664 16.40 7.56 -7.88
C LEU A 664 15.76 8.88 -8.28
N ILE A 665 15.63 9.84 -7.36
CA ILE A 665 15.05 11.15 -7.67
C ILE A 665 15.88 11.87 -8.75
N ASP A 666 17.21 11.82 -8.68
CA ASP A 666 18.10 12.34 -9.72
C ASP A 666 17.87 11.63 -11.06
N GLN A 667 17.67 10.33 -11.06
CA GLN A 667 17.33 9.53 -12.24
C GLN A 667 15.94 9.88 -12.81
N TYR A 668 14.97 10.16 -11.94
CA TYR A 668 13.62 10.60 -12.28
C TYR A 668 13.62 12.03 -12.84
N ILE A 669 14.35 12.97 -12.21
CA ILE A 669 14.51 14.37 -12.64
C ILE A 669 15.34 14.45 -13.94
N SER A 670 16.36 13.59 -14.09
CA SER A 670 17.21 13.52 -15.29
C SER A 670 16.59 12.74 -16.45
N GLY A 671 15.38 12.20 -16.28
CA GLY A 671 14.56 11.71 -17.39
C GLY A 671 14.72 10.26 -17.82
N GLU A 672 15.25 9.39 -16.96
CA GLU A 672 15.29 7.96 -17.26
C GLU A 672 13.94 7.24 -17.04
N VAL A 673 12.98 7.86 -16.32
CA VAL A 673 11.74 7.17 -15.91
C VAL A 673 10.44 7.99 -16.09
N ILE A 674 10.51 9.27 -16.48
CA ILE A 674 9.32 10.12 -16.76
C ILE A 674 9.20 10.41 -18.26
N PRO A 675 8.01 10.22 -18.88
CA PRO A 675 7.80 10.59 -20.28
C PRO A 675 7.90 12.11 -20.45
N GLY A 676 8.79 12.58 -21.32
CA GLY A 676 8.66 13.92 -21.91
C GLY A 676 7.40 14.01 -22.79
N ASP A 677 7.15 15.17 -23.40
CA ASP A 677 6.04 15.36 -24.34
C ASP A 677 6.01 14.21 -25.37
N SER A 678 4.86 13.54 -25.48
CA SER A 678 4.66 12.46 -26.43
C SER A 678 3.59 12.82 -27.45
N LEU A 679 3.93 12.65 -28.72
CA LEU A 679 2.99 12.80 -29.83
C LEU A 679 2.46 11.42 -30.23
N GLN A 680 1.15 11.28 -30.30
CA GLN A 680 0.49 10.03 -30.66
C GLN A 680 -0.31 10.20 -31.94
N LEU A 681 -0.04 9.35 -32.92
CA LEU A 681 -0.74 9.36 -34.20
C LEU A 681 -1.42 8.02 -34.46
N LEU A 682 -2.68 8.08 -34.88
CA LEU A 682 -3.40 6.94 -35.42
C LEU A 682 -3.08 6.81 -36.91
N VAL A 683 -2.51 5.68 -37.30
CA VAL A 683 -2.07 5.39 -38.67
C VAL A 683 -2.55 4.02 -39.16
N ASP A 684 -2.41 3.74 -40.44
CA ASP A 684 -2.69 2.40 -40.99
C ASP A 684 -1.64 1.36 -40.52
N ARG A 685 -2.05 0.10 -40.33
CA ARG A 685 -1.17 -1.01 -39.85
C ARG A 685 0.07 -1.28 -40.72
N GLY A 686 0.09 -0.76 -41.96
CA GLY A 686 1.17 -0.95 -42.93
C GLY A 686 2.36 0.00 -42.79
N VAL A 687 2.32 0.96 -41.86
CA VAL A 687 3.42 1.91 -41.66
C VAL A 687 4.59 1.24 -40.93
N SER A 688 5.78 1.25 -41.53
CA SER A 688 6.97 0.67 -40.91
C SER A 688 7.53 1.57 -39.80
N LEU A 689 8.03 0.94 -38.72
CA LEU A 689 8.68 1.63 -37.61
C LEU A 689 9.85 2.50 -38.09
N GLU A 690 10.60 2.04 -39.09
CA GLU A 690 11.73 2.78 -39.67
C GLU A 690 11.28 4.04 -40.41
N ALA A 691 10.18 3.99 -41.17
CA ALA A 691 9.64 5.17 -41.84
C ALA A 691 9.16 6.22 -40.81
N ALA A 692 8.43 5.77 -39.78
CA ALA A 692 7.97 6.62 -38.69
C ALA A 692 9.15 7.23 -37.90
N ARG A 693 10.20 6.45 -37.64
CA ARG A 693 11.43 6.92 -36.99
C ARG A 693 12.17 7.95 -37.83
N ASN A 694 12.29 7.74 -39.13
CA ASN A 694 12.95 8.67 -40.03
C ASN A 694 12.19 10.00 -40.15
N ALA A 695 10.86 9.96 -40.22
CA ALA A 695 10.02 11.16 -40.15
C ALA A 695 10.22 11.92 -38.83
N ALA A 696 10.27 11.19 -37.71
CA ALA A 696 10.38 11.77 -36.37
C ALA A 696 11.76 12.42 -36.16
N ILE A 697 12.85 11.74 -36.56
CA ILE A 697 14.21 12.28 -36.45
C ILE A 697 14.39 13.52 -37.34
N LYS A 698 13.80 13.52 -38.55
CA LYS A 698 13.88 14.67 -39.45
C LYS A 698 13.20 15.92 -38.88
N ARG A 699 12.11 15.74 -38.11
CA ARG A 699 11.30 16.84 -37.57
C ARG A 699 11.77 17.33 -36.21
N PHE A 700 12.10 16.40 -35.31
CA PHE A 700 12.36 16.68 -33.89
C PHE A 700 13.84 16.50 -33.50
N GLY A 701 14.69 16.02 -34.42
CA GLY A 701 16.13 15.87 -34.21
C GLY A 701 16.58 14.47 -33.72
N PRO A 702 17.89 14.28 -33.50
CA PRO A 702 18.43 13.03 -32.97
C PRO A 702 18.07 12.86 -31.48
N GLY A 703 17.74 11.63 -31.06
CA GLY A 703 17.39 11.30 -29.66
C GLY A 703 15.92 10.93 -29.43
N VAL A 704 15.07 11.06 -30.44
CA VAL A 704 13.63 10.73 -30.40
C VAL A 704 13.40 9.22 -30.41
N ARG A 705 12.48 8.74 -29.57
CA ARG A 705 12.07 7.33 -29.53
C ARG A 705 10.68 7.15 -30.14
N VAL A 706 10.52 6.15 -31.00
CA VAL A 706 9.26 5.85 -31.68
C VAL A 706 8.80 4.46 -31.29
N TYR A 707 7.53 4.34 -30.90
CA TYR A 707 6.87 3.09 -30.53
C TYR A 707 5.66 2.86 -31.43
N VAL A 708 5.35 1.60 -31.70
CA VAL A 708 4.14 1.20 -32.42
C VAL A 708 3.34 0.25 -31.55
N SER A 709 2.05 0.54 -31.37
CA SER A 709 1.14 -0.27 -30.56
C SER A 709 -0.20 -0.51 -31.27
N PRO A 710 -0.92 -1.60 -30.92
CA PRO A 710 -2.27 -1.82 -31.42
C PRO A 710 -3.24 -0.77 -30.88
N VAL A 711 -4.31 -0.50 -31.62
CA VAL A 711 -5.28 0.57 -31.30
C VAL A 711 -6.27 0.20 -30.19
N GLY A 712 -6.44 -1.10 -29.93
CA GLY A 712 -7.30 -1.60 -28.88
C GLY A 712 -7.46 -3.12 -28.94
N VAL A 713 -7.92 -3.69 -27.84
CA VAL A 713 -8.16 -5.13 -27.67
C VAL A 713 -9.64 -5.35 -27.38
N ILE A 714 -10.22 -6.38 -27.98
CA ILE A 714 -11.63 -6.73 -27.75
C ILE A 714 -11.74 -7.67 -26.56
N GLU A 715 -12.56 -7.27 -25.60
CA GLU A 715 -12.93 -8.07 -24.45
C GLU A 715 -14.44 -8.38 -24.54
N PRO A 716 -14.82 -9.66 -24.71
CA PRO A 716 -16.23 -10.03 -24.68
C PRO A 716 -16.80 -9.87 -23.26
N GLY A 717 -18.04 -9.39 -23.15
CA GLY A 717 -18.70 -9.21 -21.86
C GLY A 717 -18.91 -10.54 -21.14
N VAL A 718 -18.46 -10.66 -19.89
CA VAL A 718 -18.49 -11.91 -19.10
C VAL A 718 -19.91 -12.51 -19.02
N ARG A 719 -20.94 -11.68 -18.85
CA ARG A 719 -22.34 -12.15 -18.80
C ARG A 719 -22.82 -12.64 -20.17
N SER A 720 -22.54 -11.87 -21.23
CA SER A 720 -22.88 -12.27 -22.61
C SER A 720 -22.25 -13.61 -23.01
N GLU A 721 -21.04 -13.90 -22.52
CA GLU A 721 -20.34 -15.18 -22.74
C GLU A 721 -21.04 -16.35 -22.03
N VAL A 722 -21.47 -16.17 -20.78
CA VAL A 722 -22.21 -17.21 -20.04
C VAL A 722 -23.53 -17.54 -20.75
N TYR A 723 -24.34 -16.55 -21.12
CA TYR A 723 -25.59 -16.78 -21.82
C TYR A 723 -25.40 -17.36 -23.24
N ARG A 724 -24.28 -17.03 -23.90
CA ARG A 724 -23.89 -17.68 -25.16
C ARG A 724 -23.67 -19.18 -24.95
N VAL A 725 -22.89 -19.55 -23.93
CA VAL A 725 -22.63 -20.96 -23.60
C VAL A 725 -23.92 -21.69 -23.24
N LEU A 726 -24.84 -21.07 -22.50
CA LEU A 726 -26.15 -21.66 -22.20
C LEU A 726 -26.98 -21.91 -23.45
N ARG A 727 -27.02 -20.95 -24.37
CA ARG A 727 -27.73 -21.08 -25.65
C ARG A 727 -27.12 -22.19 -26.52
N GLU A 728 -25.80 -22.30 -26.53
CA GLU A 728 -25.03 -23.33 -27.23
C GLU A 728 -25.25 -24.73 -26.59
N ALA A 729 -25.38 -24.80 -25.26
CA ALA A 729 -25.74 -26.02 -24.56
C ALA A 729 -27.16 -26.49 -24.92
N ARG A 730 -28.14 -25.58 -24.93
CA ARG A 730 -29.52 -25.89 -25.33
C ARG A 730 -29.59 -26.45 -26.76
N SER A 731 -28.92 -25.79 -27.71
CA SER A 731 -28.94 -26.21 -29.11
C SER A 731 -28.26 -27.58 -29.30
N THR A 732 -27.26 -27.89 -28.47
CA THR A 732 -26.60 -29.21 -28.42
C THR A 732 -27.51 -30.28 -27.82
N VAL A 733 -28.26 -29.98 -26.75
CA VAL A 733 -29.24 -30.92 -26.17
C VAL A 733 -30.35 -31.25 -27.19
N ALA A 734 -30.88 -30.26 -27.89
CA ALA A 734 -31.85 -30.48 -28.97
C ALA A 734 -31.26 -31.42 -30.06
N ALA A 735 -30.00 -31.23 -30.43
CA ALA A 735 -29.30 -32.10 -31.37
C ALA A 735 -29.20 -33.55 -30.87
N LEU A 736 -28.77 -33.76 -29.62
CA LEU A 736 -28.65 -35.09 -29.01
C LEU A 736 -30.00 -35.81 -28.91
N VAL A 737 -31.04 -35.10 -28.46
CA VAL A 737 -32.40 -35.65 -28.37
C VAL A 737 -32.94 -36.02 -29.76
N SER A 738 -32.65 -35.20 -30.77
CA SER A 738 -33.04 -35.48 -32.16
C SER A 738 -32.34 -36.73 -32.71
N ILE A 739 -31.03 -36.86 -32.46
CA ILE A 739 -30.23 -38.04 -32.85
C ILE A 739 -30.75 -39.30 -32.16
N LEU A 740 -30.99 -39.24 -30.85
CA LEU A 740 -31.51 -40.36 -30.06
C LEU A 740 -32.92 -40.77 -30.51
N PHE A 741 -33.78 -39.79 -30.77
CA PHE A 741 -35.13 -40.02 -31.28
C PHE A 741 -35.10 -40.72 -32.65
N VAL A 742 -34.27 -40.25 -33.57
CA VAL A 742 -34.13 -40.87 -34.90
C VAL A 742 -33.59 -42.30 -34.78
N LEU A 743 -32.58 -42.53 -33.93
CA LEU A 743 -32.08 -43.88 -33.66
C LEU A 743 -33.19 -44.81 -33.14
N LEU A 744 -34.01 -44.33 -32.19
CA LEU A 744 -35.14 -45.08 -31.65
C LEU A 744 -36.18 -45.40 -32.73
N VAL A 745 -36.57 -44.43 -33.54
CA VAL A 745 -37.52 -44.63 -34.65
C VAL A 745 -36.96 -45.61 -35.68
N LEU A 746 -35.67 -45.50 -36.04
CA LEU A 746 -35.05 -46.45 -36.96
C LEU A 746 -35.07 -47.88 -36.42
N ILE A 747 -34.78 -48.06 -35.12
CA ILE A 747 -34.80 -49.36 -34.43
C ILE A 747 -36.22 -49.94 -34.36
N LEU A 748 -37.21 -49.13 -34.00
CA LEU A 748 -38.59 -49.61 -33.78
C LEU A 748 -39.36 -49.81 -35.09
N ASP A 749 -39.28 -48.87 -36.02
CA ASP A 749 -40.14 -48.83 -37.21
C ASP A 749 -39.44 -49.35 -38.47
N HIS A 750 -38.18 -49.00 -38.67
CA HIS A 750 -37.50 -49.25 -39.94
C HIS A 750 -36.60 -50.50 -39.95
N ALA A 751 -36.16 -51.01 -38.80
CA ALA A 751 -35.38 -52.24 -38.72
C ALA A 751 -36.15 -53.46 -39.26
N GLY A 752 -37.43 -53.61 -38.89
CA GLY A 752 -38.29 -54.69 -39.39
C GLY A 752 -38.56 -54.60 -40.89
N VAL A 753 -38.75 -53.37 -41.41
CA VAL A 753 -38.89 -53.11 -42.85
C VAL A 753 -37.63 -53.51 -43.61
N VAL A 754 -36.44 -53.20 -43.07
CA VAL A 754 -35.15 -53.57 -43.67
C VAL A 754 -34.96 -55.09 -43.67
N SER A 755 -35.26 -55.76 -42.56
CA SER A 755 -35.19 -57.23 -42.47
C SER A 755 -36.12 -57.91 -43.48
N ALA A 756 -37.34 -57.40 -43.67
CA ALA A 756 -38.26 -57.92 -44.66
C ALA A 756 -37.82 -57.64 -46.11
N ILE A 757 -37.26 -56.46 -46.41
CA ILE A 757 -36.69 -56.17 -47.74
C ILE A 757 -35.56 -57.14 -48.09
N ARG A 758 -34.72 -57.49 -47.10
CA ARG A 758 -33.67 -58.51 -47.26
C ARG A 758 -34.25 -59.89 -47.55
N GLU A 759 -35.29 -60.29 -46.83
CA GLU A 759 -35.91 -61.61 -46.99
C GLU A 759 -36.64 -61.75 -48.34
N LEU A 760 -37.43 -60.74 -48.73
CA LEU A 760 -38.09 -60.68 -50.05
C LEU A 760 -37.10 -60.68 -51.22
N ARG A 761 -35.87 -60.18 -51.00
CA ARG A 761 -34.79 -60.23 -52.01
C ARG A 761 -34.16 -61.61 -52.08
N ARG A 762 -33.97 -62.30 -50.94
CA ARG A 762 -33.43 -63.67 -50.87
C ARG A 762 -34.31 -64.64 -51.65
N GLU A 763 -35.63 -64.57 -51.47
CA GLU A 763 -36.58 -65.39 -52.24
C GLU A 763 -36.54 -65.08 -53.74
N ARG A 764 -36.45 -63.80 -54.12
CA ARG A 764 -36.39 -63.39 -55.53
C ARG A 764 -35.08 -63.83 -56.20
N ALA A 765 -34.00 -63.93 -55.44
CA ALA A 765 -32.68 -64.40 -55.90
C ALA A 765 -32.61 -65.93 -56.03
N GLN A 766 -33.49 -66.68 -55.37
CA GLN A 766 -33.61 -68.14 -55.52
C GLN A 766 -34.38 -68.56 -56.80
N ARG A 767 -35.00 -67.62 -57.53
CA ARG A 767 -35.51 -67.89 -58.89
C ARG A 767 -34.35 -67.91 -59.89
N PRO A 768 -34.17 -68.98 -60.70
CA PRO A 768 -33.00 -69.12 -61.55
C PRO A 768 -33.04 -68.10 -62.69
N SER A 769 -32.19 -67.07 -62.60
CA SER A 769 -31.92 -66.17 -63.73
C SER A 769 -30.47 -66.36 -64.17
N ARG A 770 -30.29 -66.87 -65.38
CA ARG A 770 -28.99 -66.95 -66.07
C ARG A 770 -28.47 -65.54 -66.32
N ARG A 771 -27.48 -65.08 -65.54
CA ARG A 771 -26.38 -64.23 -66.02
C ARG A 771 -25.29 -64.06 -64.96
N THR A 772 -24.09 -64.46 -65.34
CA THR A 772 -22.82 -64.36 -64.61
C THR A 772 -22.42 -62.89 -64.45
N ALA A 773 -22.34 -62.39 -63.22
CA ALA A 773 -21.75 -61.10 -62.89
C ALA A 773 -20.56 -61.31 -61.94
N GLY A 774 -19.42 -60.67 -62.22
CA GLY A 774 -18.14 -60.95 -61.56
C GLY A 774 -18.10 -60.66 -60.06
N ARG A 775 -17.28 -61.44 -59.34
CA ARG A 775 -17.09 -61.45 -57.87
C ARG A 775 -16.88 -60.07 -57.22
N ALA A 776 -16.24 -59.12 -57.90
CA ALA A 776 -16.05 -57.75 -57.41
C ALA A 776 -17.35 -56.91 -57.40
N ARG A 777 -18.22 -57.12 -58.39
CA ARG A 777 -19.53 -56.45 -58.50
C ARG A 777 -20.53 -57.03 -57.50
N GLU A 778 -20.41 -58.31 -57.16
CA GLU A 778 -21.14 -58.95 -56.06
C GLU A 778 -20.69 -58.45 -54.69
N ALA A 779 -19.39 -58.24 -54.46
CA ALA A 779 -18.88 -57.66 -53.21
C ALA A 779 -19.38 -56.21 -53.01
N LEU A 780 -19.38 -55.39 -54.07
CA LEU A 780 -19.92 -54.02 -54.04
C LEU A 780 -21.45 -54.01 -53.85
N ALA A 781 -22.18 -54.97 -54.45
CA ALA A 781 -23.63 -55.11 -54.29
C ALA A 781 -24.07 -55.69 -52.94
N ARG A 782 -23.15 -56.30 -52.17
CA ARG A 782 -23.36 -56.69 -50.76
C ARG A 782 -23.16 -55.50 -49.81
N LEU A 783 -22.26 -54.56 -50.13
CA LEU A 783 -22.08 -53.29 -49.39
C LEU A 783 -23.26 -52.32 -49.60
N PHE A 784 -23.84 -52.29 -50.80
CA PHE A 784 -25.07 -51.55 -51.12
C PHE A 784 -26.27 -52.48 -51.24
N ASP A 785 -26.62 -53.14 -50.14
CA ASP A 785 -27.89 -53.86 -50.06
C ASP A 785 -29.07 -52.88 -50.13
N ALA A 786 -30.13 -53.21 -50.86
CA ALA A 786 -31.28 -52.33 -51.06
C ALA A 786 -31.96 -51.96 -49.72
N GLY A 787 -31.87 -52.84 -48.72
CA GLY A 787 -32.28 -52.54 -47.35
C GLY A 787 -31.36 -51.55 -46.64
N ALA A 788 -30.04 -51.64 -46.84
CA ALA A 788 -29.08 -50.68 -46.28
C ALA A 788 -29.21 -49.29 -46.92
N ALA A 789 -29.41 -49.22 -48.24
CA ALA A 789 -29.67 -47.97 -48.96
C ALA A 789 -31.00 -47.31 -48.55
N TYR A 790 -32.04 -48.11 -48.28
CA TYR A 790 -33.30 -47.59 -47.73
C TYR A 790 -33.10 -47.01 -46.33
N ALA A 791 -32.40 -47.73 -45.45
CA ALA A 791 -32.19 -47.29 -44.07
C ALA A 791 -31.33 -46.03 -43.98
N THR A 792 -30.26 -45.92 -44.78
CA THR A 792 -29.41 -44.72 -44.86
C THR A 792 -30.19 -43.50 -45.32
N LEU A 793 -30.93 -43.62 -46.42
CA LEU A 793 -31.75 -42.52 -46.95
C LEU A 793 -32.84 -42.11 -45.98
N THR A 794 -33.50 -43.07 -45.34
CA THR A 794 -34.57 -42.80 -44.37
C THR A 794 -34.03 -42.13 -43.11
N GLY A 795 -32.86 -42.58 -42.60
CA GLY A 795 -32.20 -41.96 -41.45
C GLY A 795 -31.81 -40.50 -41.71
N ALA A 796 -31.26 -40.20 -42.89
CA ALA A 796 -30.98 -38.82 -43.29
C ALA A 796 -32.27 -37.99 -43.48
N ALA A 797 -33.30 -38.58 -44.09
CA ALA A 797 -34.58 -37.92 -44.38
C ALA A 797 -35.42 -37.61 -43.13
N ILE A 798 -35.22 -38.33 -42.02
CA ILE A 798 -35.87 -38.00 -40.74
C ILE A 798 -35.01 -37.02 -39.94
N LEU A 799 -33.69 -37.23 -39.85
CA LEU A 799 -32.84 -36.41 -38.98
C LEU A 799 -32.72 -34.96 -39.46
N VAL A 800 -32.53 -34.72 -40.76
CA VAL A 800 -32.33 -33.35 -41.28
C VAL A 800 -33.54 -32.44 -41.00
N PRO A 801 -34.80 -32.85 -41.30
CA PRO A 801 -35.97 -32.02 -40.98
C PRO A 801 -36.17 -31.82 -39.48
N VAL A 802 -36.00 -32.87 -38.66
CA VAL A 802 -36.12 -32.75 -37.18
C VAL A 802 -35.07 -31.77 -36.64
N PHE A 803 -33.84 -31.84 -37.13
CA PHE A 803 -32.74 -30.99 -36.70
C PHE A 803 -32.99 -29.51 -37.04
N VAL A 804 -33.44 -29.22 -38.26
CA VAL A 804 -33.76 -27.84 -38.69
C VAL A 804 -35.00 -27.31 -37.94
N ALA A 805 -36.07 -28.09 -37.86
CA ALA A 805 -37.33 -27.65 -37.26
C ALA A 805 -37.24 -27.49 -35.73
N SER A 806 -36.39 -28.28 -35.06
CA SER A 806 -36.15 -28.13 -33.62
C SER A 806 -35.22 -26.96 -33.27
N GLY A 807 -34.59 -26.32 -34.27
CA GLY A 807 -33.60 -25.27 -34.06
C GLY A 807 -32.28 -25.80 -33.46
N ALA A 808 -32.00 -27.09 -33.63
CA ALA A 808 -30.75 -27.69 -33.20
C ALA A 808 -29.58 -27.10 -34.00
N GLN A 809 -28.53 -26.69 -33.30
CA GLN A 809 -27.30 -26.18 -33.88
C GLN A 809 -26.15 -26.70 -33.04
N VAL A 810 -25.25 -27.47 -33.65
CA VAL A 810 -24.03 -27.91 -33.00
C VAL A 810 -22.87 -27.12 -33.61
N PRO A 811 -21.99 -26.55 -32.77
CA PRO A 811 -20.82 -25.82 -33.25
C PRO A 811 -20.03 -26.64 -34.27
N TYR A 812 -19.54 -25.99 -35.33
CA TYR A 812 -18.74 -26.58 -36.41
C TYR A 812 -19.45 -27.63 -37.30
N LEU A 813 -20.69 -28.05 -37.00
CA LEU A 813 -21.46 -28.98 -37.82
C LEU A 813 -22.38 -28.24 -38.80
N LYS A 814 -22.01 -28.24 -40.09
CA LYS A 814 -22.89 -27.83 -41.20
C LYS A 814 -23.98 -28.86 -41.47
N LEU A 815 -25.08 -28.45 -42.12
CA LEU A 815 -26.26 -29.29 -42.40
C LEU A 815 -25.94 -30.62 -43.12
N TRP A 816 -24.92 -30.65 -43.99
CA TRP A 816 -24.52 -31.88 -44.68
C TRP A 816 -23.92 -32.94 -43.72
N HIS A 817 -23.26 -32.53 -42.64
CA HIS A 817 -22.77 -33.46 -41.62
C HIS A 817 -23.94 -34.13 -40.90
N VAL A 818 -25.03 -33.39 -40.66
CA VAL A 818 -26.26 -33.93 -40.06
C VAL A 818 -26.86 -35.01 -40.97
N ALA A 819 -26.89 -34.77 -42.28
CA ALA A 819 -27.33 -35.78 -43.24
C ALA A 819 -26.45 -37.04 -43.21
N LEU A 820 -25.12 -36.88 -43.11
CA LEU A 820 -24.20 -38.01 -42.98
C LEU A 820 -24.39 -38.78 -41.68
N ILE A 821 -24.57 -38.10 -40.55
CA ILE A 821 -24.83 -38.74 -39.25
C ILE A 821 -26.15 -39.54 -39.30
N GLY A 822 -27.22 -38.94 -39.85
CA GLY A 822 -28.50 -39.63 -40.03
C GLY A 822 -28.38 -40.85 -40.95
N GLY A 823 -27.61 -40.71 -42.03
CA GLY A 823 -27.30 -41.82 -42.95
C GLY A 823 -26.50 -42.93 -42.27
N ALA A 824 -25.48 -42.59 -41.49
CA ALA A 824 -24.65 -43.55 -40.76
C ALA A 824 -25.46 -44.31 -39.70
N LEU A 825 -26.33 -43.64 -38.96
CA LEU A 825 -27.26 -44.27 -38.02
C LEU A 825 -28.18 -45.27 -38.74
N GLY A 826 -28.75 -44.86 -39.88
CA GLY A 826 -29.53 -45.74 -40.74
C GLY A 826 -28.76 -46.97 -41.22
N TYR A 827 -27.50 -46.77 -41.64
CA TYR A 827 -26.62 -47.86 -42.05
C TYR A 827 -26.34 -48.85 -40.91
N LEU A 828 -25.99 -48.34 -39.72
CA LEU A 828 -25.70 -49.16 -38.53
C LEU A 828 -26.91 -50.01 -38.13
N VAL A 829 -28.10 -49.39 -38.08
CA VAL A 829 -29.35 -50.12 -37.81
C VAL A 829 -29.62 -51.18 -38.88
N SER A 830 -29.25 -50.93 -40.13
CA SER A 830 -29.39 -51.92 -41.20
C SER A 830 -28.50 -53.16 -40.99
N ILE A 831 -27.30 -53.03 -40.42
CA ILE A 831 -26.42 -54.17 -40.16
C ILE A 831 -27.06 -55.11 -39.14
N GLU A 832 -27.58 -54.54 -38.06
CA GLU A 832 -28.15 -55.27 -36.92
C GLU A 832 -29.66 -55.52 -37.04
N SER A 833 -30.29 -55.16 -38.17
CA SER A 833 -31.75 -55.23 -38.33
C SER A 833 -32.31 -56.63 -38.09
N GLY A 834 -31.57 -57.66 -38.52
CA GLY A 834 -31.96 -59.06 -38.36
C GLY A 834 -31.91 -59.57 -36.92
N LYS A 835 -31.10 -58.95 -36.05
CA LYS A 835 -31.07 -59.25 -34.60
C LYS A 835 -32.09 -58.41 -33.83
N ILE A 836 -32.26 -57.15 -34.24
CA ILE A 836 -33.12 -56.17 -33.57
C ILE A 836 -34.61 -56.50 -33.80
N SER A 837 -35.00 -56.72 -35.05
CA SER A 837 -36.37 -57.04 -35.47
C SER A 837 -36.33 -58.08 -36.60
N PRO A 838 -36.17 -59.37 -36.28
CA PRO A 838 -36.16 -60.44 -37.27
C PRO A 838 -37.50 -60.48 -38.01
N ALA A 839 -37.44 -60.66 -39.33
CA ALA A 839 -38.63 -60.83 -40.15
C ALA A 839 -39.08 -62.31 -40.11
N PRO A 840 -40.38 -62.62 -39.93
CA PRO A 840 -40.87 -63.99 -39.93
C PRO A 840 -40.84 -64.56 -41.36
N SER A 841 -39.75 -65.24 -41.71
CA SER A 841 -39.51 -65.77 -43.06
C SER A 841 -40.67 -66.65 -43.53
N ASP A 842 -41.09 -67.58 -42.68
CA ASP A 842 -42.06 -68.62 -43.04
C ASP A 842 -43.45 -68.02 -43.30
N GLU A 843 -43.84 -67.00 -42.53
CA GLU A 843 -45.09 -66.27 -42.74
C GLU A 843 -45.03 -65.41 -44.01
N ILE A 844 -43.89 -64.78 -44.30
CA ILE A 844 -43.69 -63.97 -45.51
C ILE A 844 -43.80 -64.85 -46.77
N THR A 845 -43.13 -66.00 -46.78
CA THR A 845 -43.18 -66.98 -47.88
C THR A 845 -44.60 -67.52 -48.06
N ALA A 846 -45.28 -67.89 -46.97
CA ALA A 846 -46.66 -68.37 -47.01
C ALA A 846 -47.62 -67.30 -47.55
N GLY A 847 -47.46 -66.04 -47.14
CA GLY A 847 -48.26 -64.91 -47.63
C GLY A 847 -48.13 -64.71 -49.14
N ILE A 848 -46.91 -64.78 -49.67
CA ILE A 848 -46.64 -64.65 -51.11
C ILE A 848 -47.22 -65.85 -51.88
N ALA A 849 -47.11 -67.07 -51.33
CA ALA A 849 -47.68 -68.27 -51.93
C ALA A 849 -49.22 -68.24 -51.96
N MET A 850 -49.86 -67.59 -50.98
CA MET A 850 -51.31 -67.33 -50.95
C MET A 850 -51.76 -66.20 -51.90
N GLY A 851 -50.84 -65.61 -52.67
CA GLY A 851 -51.16 -64.55 -53.64
C GLY A 851 -51.26 -63.15 -53.04
N LEU A 852 -50.81 -62.94 -51.79
CA LEU A 852 -50.75 -61.60 -51.21
C LEU A 852 -49.75 -60.73 -51.98
N THR A 853 -50.15 -59.50 -52.27
CA THR A 853 -49.26 -58.48 -52.84
C THR A 853 -48.16 -58.12 -51.85
N TYR A 854 -47.02 -57.61 -52.35
CA TYR A 854 -45.93 -57.18 -51.47
C TYR A 854 -46.36 -56.12 -50.45
N THR A 855 -47.33 -55.29 -50.80
CA THR A 855 -47.93 -54.30 -49.88
C THR A 855 -48.78 -54.95 -48.78
N GLN A 856 -49.55 -55.99 -49.11
CA GLN A 856 -50.32 -56.77 -48.11
C GLN A 856 -49.39 -57.53 -47.19
N VAL A 857 -48.34 -58.18 -47.71
CA VAL A 857 -47.31 -58.85 -46.90
C VAL A 857 -46.67 -57.88 -45.90
N MET A 858 -46.35 -56.65 -46.31
CA MET A 858 -45.81 -55.66 -45.39
C MET A 858 -46.82 -55.22 -44.32
N ARG A 859 -48.09 -54.98 -44.69
CA ARG A 859 -49.12 -54.47 -43.76
C ARG A 859 -49.65 -55.52 -42.80
N GLU A 860 -49.74 -56.77 -43.24
CA GLU A 860 -50.44 -57.85 -42.53
C GLU A 860 -49.48 -58.78 -41.78
N ILE A 861 -48.24 -58.90 -42.24
CA ILE A 861 -47.26 -59.86 -41.71
C ILE A 861 -46.06 -59.13 -41.12
N VAL A 862 -45.37 -58.30 -41.90
CA VAL A 862 -44.08 -57.70 -41.47
C VAL A 862 -44.28 -56.63 -40.40
N VAL A 863 -45.15 -55.64 -40.65
CA VAL A 863 -45.36 -54.52 -39.73
C VAL A 863 -45.89 -55.03 -38.38
N PRO A 864 -46.96 -55.85 -38.30
CA PRO A 864 -47.47 -56.34 -37.02
C PRO A 864 -46.49 -57.21 -36.21
N SER A 865 -45.61 -57.95 -36.89
CA SER A 865 -44.59 -58.81 -36.26
C SER A 865 -43.29 -58.06 -35.92
N SER A 866 -43.15 -56.81 -36.36
CA SER A 866 -42.03 -55.93 -35.99
C SER A 866 -42.24 -55.33 -34.60
N ARG A 867 -41.19 -54.73 -34.03
CA ARG A 867 -41.30 -54.00 -32.75
C ARG A 867 -42.37 -52.91 -32.82
N PRO A 868 -43.09 -52.64 -31.71
CA PRO A 868 -44.14 -51.63 -31.71
C PRO A 868 -43.54 -50.23 -31.91
N GLY A 869 -44.07 -49.49 -32.90
CA GLY A 869 -43.61 -48.18 -33.34
C GLY A 869 -44.72 -47.41 -34.09
N ILE A 870 -44.37 -46.30 -34.73
CA ILE A 870 -45.32 -45.43 -35.42
C ILE A 870 -45.92 -46.10 -36.65
N LEU A 871 -45.16 -46.93 -37.38
CA LEU A 871 -45.65 -47.68 -38.53
C LEU A 871 -46.69 -48.74 -38.12
N THR A 872 -46.52 -49.39 -36.97
CA THR A 872 -47.52 -50.35 -36.47
C THR A 872 -48.78 -49.64 -36.00
N LEU A 873 -48.66 -48.51 -35.31
CA LEU A 873 -49.81 -47.72 -34.84
C LEU A 873 -50.68 -47.21 -36.02
N LEU A 874 -50.04 -46.67 -37.07
CA LEU A 874 -50.75 -46.14 -38.25
C LEU A 874 -51.40 -47.24 -39.09
N ASN A 875 -50.80 -48.44 -39.13
CA ASN A 875 -51.32 -49.56 -39.92
C ASN A 875 -52.33 -50.45 -39.17
N ARG A 876 -52.52 -50.29 -37.85
CA ARG A 876 -53.50 -51.06 -37.03
C ARG A 876 -54.93 -51.07 -37.59
N ARG A 877 -55.36 -50.00 -38.27
CA ARG A 877 -56.71 -49.88 -38.87
C ARG A 877 -56.81 -50.43 -40.29
N LYS A 878 -55.68 -50.78 -40.91
CA LYS A 878 -55.58 -51.25 -42.30
C LYS A 878 -55.31 -52.76 -42.41
N VAL A 879 -55.15 -53.45 -41.28
CA VAL A 879 -55.00 -54.92 -41.23
C VAL A 879 -56.36 -55.57 -41.46
N MET A 880 -56.51 -56.30 -42.57
CA MET A 880 -57.78 -56.95 -42.93
C MET A 880 -57.92 -58.35 -42.29
N LEU A 881 -56.81 -59.06 -42.06
CA LEU A 881 -56.77 -60.43 -41.51
C LEU A 881 -56.94 -60.55 -39.99
N LYS A 882 -57.58 -59.59 -39.32
CA LYS A 882 -57.73 -59.59 -37.84
C LYS A 882 -58.66 -60.71 -37.32
N GLY A 883 -59.35 -61.43 -38.20
CA GLY A 883 -60.33 -62.46 -37.87
C GLY A 883 -59.87 -63.93 -37.94
N MET A 884 -58.64 -64.24 -38.38
CA MET A 884 -58.16 -65.65 -38.55
C MET A 884 -56.95 -66.01 -37.67
N ARG A 885 -56.60 -65.21 -36.66
CA ARG A 885 -55.64 -65.62 -35.62
C ARG A 885 -56.40 -65.99 -34.34
N ARG A 886 -56.92 -67.21 -34.31
CA ARG A 886 -57.14 -68.00 -33.09
C ARG A 886 -56.51 -69.36 -33.29
#